data_AF-A0A182R0R1-F1
#
_entry.id   AF-A0A182R0R1-F1
#
_cell.length_a   1.000
_cell.length_b   1.000
_cell.length_c   1.000
_cell.angle_alpha   90.00
_cell.angle_beta   90.00
_cell.angle_gamma   90.00
#
_symmetry.space_group_name_H-M   'P 1'
#
loop_
_entity.id
_entity.type
_entity.pdbx_description
1 polymer ?
#
loop_
_entity_poly.entity_id
_entity_poly.type
_entity_poly.pdbx_seq_one_letter_code
_entity_poly.pdbx_strand_id
1 'polypeptide(L)'
;MALFGSSTRKMTNTMCLIGTIVMICFVELIVTRDAYDRYEHVGLRRGHRSLHQQQQQHHQQEQHHQYNNVNHNSKHNGNNGNTCRQPYCGRQVMFYEKSPHHHGNRGHHQPRAESIAMKHKRHYGSQHQRTGNASSSSSSSTFGLSYPPAWTVGHPEQTFLMLQDDEQHDSSAGGPSKQAKHGPSVWPVKREAVVEGDLILGGLMMVHSREDSVTCGPIMPQGGIQALETMLYTLDQINAQGLVPNVTIGAHILDDCDKDTYGLEMAVDFIKGSISNIDDINDYDNCSKGHKKKIISGVVGAASSVTSIQVANLLRLFKIPQVSFFSTSPELSNKQRFEYFSRTIPSDHYQVKAIVDIVQKLGWSYISIIYEESNYGIKQAFEELDDLLAKHSICIAVKEKLVKDSGVADTIAYDNIVLKLLTKPRAKGVIIFGSDQEVAEVMKAVRRQNVTGVFSWIGSDGWSARNLVSDGNEAEVEGTLSVQPQANPVIGFEDYFLNLTVINNKRNPWFVEFWENNFHCKYPNSPYTPYNKDYKTTCSTTEKLKKGELDFEDQLQFVSDAVMAFGHAFKNMHQELCGGKPGLCDAMNPTKGSELLKYLRKADFNGLSGDQFNFDANGDGPARYNIIHFKQVAPERYKWIKVGEYYQGELRLNMQDIQFRTKDSMPPESVCSRPCERGQAKKYVEGEGCCWHCFNCTQYQIRSPNDETHCVNCPRGTLPDVYHEECQHIPELYLRPESFLAIGAMTFSSFGILITFFVIGVFLKHNDTPIVRASGRELSYVLLSGILLCFGVSYTLVIKPNDIVCGVQRFWSGFSFTVVYGALLTKTNRIARIFNASTKSAKRPSFISPHSQLVICGILVSFQLYIILIRPERNIRQSMMPIRYSTINKTTGSAQSSVMAAVIVTAATCNENEKVIKSTSNENIPAAY
;
A
#
# COMPACT_ATOMS: atom_id res chain seq x y z
N MET A 1 -85.46 41.25 56.71
CA MET A 1 -84.90 40.76 55.43
C MET A 1 -84.05 41.80 54.66
N ALA A 2 -83.65 42.94 55.25
CA ALA A 2 -82.72 43.90 54.63
C ALA A 2 -81.27 43.85 55.17
N LEU A 3 -81.00 43.05 56.22
CA LEU A 3 -79.68 42.99 56.88
C LEU A 3 -78.78 41.82 56.40
N PHE A 4 -79.32 40.84 55.65
CA PHE A 4 -78.54 39.72 55.09
C PHE A 4 -78.01 39.96 53.65
N GLY A 5 -78.48 41.01 52.97
CA GLY A 5 -78.05 41.36 51.61
C GLY A 5 -76.74 42.16 51.53
N SER A 6 -76.28 42.74 52.64
CA SER A 6 -75.04 43.54 52.70
C SER A 6 -73.79 42.67 52.89
N SER A 7 -73.89 41.60 53.69
CA SER A 7 -72.75 40.73 53.99
C SER A 7 -72.36 39.80 52.82
N THR A 8 -73.35 39.29 52.08
CA THR A 8 -73.12 38.45 50.89
C THR A 8 -72.57 39.25 49.71
N ARG A 9 -73.04 40.49 49.48
CA ARG A 9 -72.45 41.39 48.46
C ARG A 9 -71.01 41.78 48.77
N LYS A 10 -70.70 42.05 50.04
CA LYS A 10 -69.32 42.29 50.50
C LYS A 10 -68.46 41.05 50.28
N MET A 11 -68.88 39.86 50.73
CA MET A 11 -68.11 38.63 50.57
C MET A 11 -67.89 38.23 49.10
N THR A 12 -68.88 38.44 48.22
CA THR A 12 -68.74 38.17 46.78
C THR A 12 -67.81 39.19 46.11
N ASN A 13 -67.87 40.47 46.49
CA ASN A 13 -66.93 41.49 46.02
C ASN A 13 -65.53 41.26 46.58
N THR A 14 -65.37 40.80 47.82
CA THR A 14 -64.06 40.49 48.41
C THR A 14 -63.45 39.23 47.78
N MET A 15 -64.24 38.19 47.48
CA MET A 15 -63.73 37.00 46.76
C MET A 15 -63.44 37.31 45.28
N CYS A 16 -64.22 38.18 44.64
CA CYS A 16 -63.92 38.66 43.30
C CYS A 16 -62.64 39.52 43.32
N LEU A 17 -62.49 40.43 44.29
CA LEU A 17 -61.30 41.26 44.46
C LEU A 17 -60.06 40.41 44.81
N ILE A 18 -60.17 39.38 45.66
CA ILE A 18 -59.08 38.44 45.95
C ILE A 18 -58.76 37.60 44.71
N GLY A 19 -59.75 37.16 43.94
CA GLY A 19 -59.54 36.45 42.68
C GLY A 19 -58.85 37.31 41.62
N THR A 20 -59.21 38.60 41.53
CA THR A 20 -58.57 39.56 40.63
C THR A 20 -57.18 39.95 41.14
N ILE A 21 -56.97 40.11 42.45
CA ILE A 21 -55.65 40.41 43.05
C ILE A 21 -54.71 39.22 42.91
N VAL A 22 -55.18 37.98 43.08
CA VAL A 22 -54.35 36.78 42.86
C VAL A 22 -54.00 36.64 41.38
N MET A 23 -54.93 36.90 40.46
CA MET A 23 -54.64 36.94 39.01
C MET A 23 -53.69 38.08 38.63
N ILE A 24 -53.84 39.27 39.23
CA ILE A 24 -52.95 40.42 38.99
C ILE A 24 -51.56 40.16 39.57
N CYS A 25 -51.45 39.60 40.78
CA CYS A 25 -50.15 39.23 41.37
C CYS A 25 -49.47 38.10 40.60
N PHE A 26 -50.22 37.14 40.03
CA PHE A 26 -49.65 36.07 39.19
C PHE A 26 -49.19 36.59 37.82
N VAL A 27 -49.92 37.55 37.25
CA VAL A 27 -49.53 38.25 36.00
C VAL A 27 -48.34 39.18 36.25
N GLU A 28 -48.29 39.89 37.37
CA GLU A 28 -47.13 40.72 37.74
C GLU A 28 -45.88 39.90 38.08
N LEU A 29 -45.99 38.72 38.69
CA LEU A 29 -44.87 37.80 38.94
C LEU A 29 -44.27 37.22 37.64
N ILE A 30 -45.08 37.03 36.60
CA ILE A 30 -44.63 36.56 35.28
C ILE A 30 -44.01 37.72 34.49
N VAL A 31 -44.59 38.92 34.56
CA VAL A 31 -44.09 40.12 33.85
C VAL A 31 -42.82 40.68 34.50
N THR A 32 -42.64 40.57 35.83
CA THR A 32 -41.42 41.04 36.51
C THR A 32 -40.21 40.14 36.30
N ARG A 33 -40.41 38.84 36.02
CA ARG A 33 -39.32 37.92 35.65
C ARG A 33 -38.83 38.14 34.21
N ASP A 34 -39.75 38.46 33.28
CA ASP A 34 -39.44 38.82 31.89
C ASP A 34 -38.79 40.21 31.74
N ALA A 35 -38.85 41.05 32.79
CA ALA A 35 -38.15 42.33 32.88
C ALA A 35 -36.72 42.21 33.48
N TYR A 36 -36.46 41.17 34.29
CA TYR A 36 -35.14 40.91 34.87
C TYR A 36 -34.20 40.25 33.85
N ASP A 37 -34.68 39.28 33.06
CA ASP A 37 -33.90 38.63 31.97
C ASP A 37 -33.62 39.57 30.78
N ARG A 38 -34.44 40.61 30.59
CA ARG A 38 -34.21 41.64 29.56
C ARG A 38 -33.09 42.63 29.91
N TYR A 39 -32.73 42.76 31.19
CA TYR A 39 -31.64 43.62 31.65
C TYR A 39 -30.25 42.95 31.50
N GLU A 40 -30.15 41.62 31.67
CA GLU A 40 -28.90 40.88 31.44
C GLU A 40 -28.53 40.77 29.94
N HIS A 41 -29.54 40.69 29.07
CA HIS A 41 -29.32 40.60 27.61
C HIS A 41 -28.87 41.92 26.94
N VAL A 42 -28.98 43.07 27.60
CA VAL A 42 -28.46 44.37 27.10
C VAL A 42 -26.99 44.58 27.50
N GLY A 43 -26.53 44.00 28.61
CA GLY A 43 -25.12 44.01 29.03
C GLY A 43 -24.21 43.17 28.12
N LEU A 44 -24.65 41.98 27.71
CA LEU A 44 -23.89 41.08 26.85
C LEU A 44 -23.86 41.48 25.37
N ARG A 45 -24.81 42.31 24.89
CA ARG A 45 -24.78 42.88 23.53
C ARG A 45 -23.80 44.06 23.36
N ARG A 46 -23.37 44.71 24.44
CA ARG A 46 -22.33 45.75 24.40
C ARG A 46 -20.91 45.17 24.36
N GLY A 47 -20.66 44.05 25.04
CA GLY A 47 -19.38 43.33 24.97
C GLY A 47 -19.12 42.72 23.58
N HIS A 48 -20.14 42.11 22.97
CA HIS A 48 -19.98 41.40 21.69
C HIS A 48 -19.83 42.33 20.47
N ARG A 49 -20.26 43.60 20.56
CA ARG A 49 -19.97 44.62 19.52
C ARG A 49 -18.55 45.17 19.59
N SER A 50 -17.91 45.19 20.76
CA SER A 50 -16.52 45.65 20.91
C SER A 50 -15.51 44.61 20.39
N LEU A 51 -15.77 43.31 20.60
CA LEU A 51 -14.92 42.23 20.08
C LEU A 51 -15.04 42.06 18.55
N HIS A 52 -16.25 42.21 17.98
CA HIS A 52 -16.45 42.10 16.53
C HIS A 52 -15.79 43.25 15.75
N GLN A 53 -15.61 44.41 16.39
CA GLN A 53 -14.96 45.58 15.80
C GLN A 53 -13.42 45.48 15.87
N GLN A 54 -12.87 44.77 16.87
CA GLN A 54 -11.44 44.40 16.94
C GLN A 54 -11.07 43.24 16.00
N GLN A 55 -11.96 42.27 15.80
CA GLN A 55 -11.73 41.15 14.86
C GLN A 55 -11.88 41.57 13.38
N GLN A 56 -12.72 42.57 13.07
CA GLN A 56 -12.81 43.14 11.72
C GLN A 56 -11.62 44.04 11.35
N GLN A 57 -10.94 44.66 12.32
CA GLN A 57 -9.68 45.39 12.07
C GLN A 57 -8.48 44.47 11.83
N HIS A 58 -8.43 43.29 12.47
CA HIS A 58 -7.39 42.29 12.22
C HIS A 58 -7.52 41.61 10.85
N HIS A 59 -8.75 41.31 10.40
CA HIS A 59 -8.99 40.74 9.06
C HIS A 59 -8.80 41.75 7.91
N GLN A 60 -8.95 43.06 8.15
CA GLN A 60 -8.61 44.09 7.15
C GLN A 60 -7.10 44.33 7.02
N GLN A 61 -6.29 44.05 8.05
CA GLN A 61 -4.82 44.07 7.95
C GLN A 61 -4.26 42.84 7.24
N GLU A 62 -4.88 41.66 7.39
CA GLU A 62 -4.48 40.44 6.67
C GLU A 62 -4.84 40.49 5.17
N GLN A 63 -5.97 41.10 4.80
CA GLN A 63 -6.33 41.29 3.38
C GLN A 63 -5.45 42.32 2.65
N HIS A 64 -4.87 43.30 3.36
CA HIS A 64 -3.91 44.24 2.77
C HIS A 64 -2.52 43.63 2.54
N HIS A 65 -2.13 42.59 3.29
CA HIS A 65 -0.89 41.85 3.03
C HIS A 65 -1.01 40.81 1.92
N GLN A 66 -2.23 40.31 1.66
CA GLN A 66 -2.48 39.34 0.60
C GLN A 66 -2.75 39.97 -0.78
N TYR A 67 -3.11 41.27 -0.84
CA TYR A 67 -3.29 42.01 -2.09
C TYR A 67 -1.97 42.55 -2.69
N ASN A 68 -0.89 42.63 -1.92
CA ASN A 68 0.44 43.03 -2.43
C ASN A 68 1.30 41.85 -2.95
N ASN A 69 0.88 40.59 -2.74
CA ASN A 69 1.66 39.42 -3.16
C ASN A 69 1.12 38.70 -4.42
N VAL A 70 0.02 39.18 -5.02
CA VAL A 70 -0.55 38.62 -6.27
C VAL A 70 -0.20 39.46 -7.52
N ASN A 71 0.50 40.58 -7.36
CA ASN A 71 0.87 41.49 -8.47
C ASN A 71 2.30 41.35 -9.01
N HIS A 72 3.03 40.29 -8.66
CA HIS A 72 4.29 39.92 -9.33
C HIS A 72 4.20 38.49 -9.86
N ASN A 73 3.44 38.30 -10.95
CA ASN A 73 3.72 37.40 -12.09
C ASN A 73 2.42 36.92 -12.77
N SER A 74 1.86 37.75 -13.65
CA SER A 74 1.48 37.29 -14.99
C SER A 74 1.21 38.49 -15.91
N LYS A 75 2.25 38.91 -16.64
CA LYS A 75 2.15 39.68 -17.89
C LYS A 75 3.12 39.05 -18.88
N HIS A 76 2.62 38.23 -19.81
CA HIS A 76 2.93 38.35 -21.23
C HIS A 76 2.04 37.44 -22.09
N ASN A 77 1.31 38.10 -23.02
CA ASN A 77 0.72 37.67 -24.31
C ASN A 77 -0.20 36.43 -24.36
N GLY A 78 -1.37 36.43 -25.02
CA GLY A 78 -2.00 37.36 -25.96
C GLY A 78 -2.43 36.65 -27.26
N ASN A 79 -3.75 36.51 -27.48
CA ASN A 79 -4.51 36.30 -28.75
C ASN A 79 -4.29 35.00 -29.57
N ASN A 80 -5.27 34.33 -30.22
CA ASN A 80 -6.52 34.76 -30.88
C ASN A 80 -7.55 33.59 -31.03
N GLY A 81 -8.85 33.93 -31.22
CA GLY A 81 -10.03 33.05 -31.40
C GLY A 81 -10.10 32.22 -32.69
N ASN A 82 -11.05 31.29 -32.90
CA ASN A 82 -12.50 31.55 -33.07
C ASN A 82 -13.38 30.26 -33.04
N THR A 83 -14.49 30.33 -32.29
CA THR A 83 -15.89 29.88 -32.55
C THR A 83 -16.26 28.60 -33.34
N CYS A 84 -17.10 27.71 -32.77
CA CYS A 84 -18.56 27.60 -33.08
C CYS A 84 -19.34 26.45 -32.36
N ARG A 85 -20.43 26.85 -31.66
CA ARG A 85 -21.79 26.27 -31.47
C ARG A 85 -22.06 24.75 -31.27
N GLN A 86 -22.71 24.45 -30.14
CA GLN A 86 -23.63 23.33 -29.83
C GLN A 86 -25.00 23.51 -30.57
N PRO A 87 -25.91 22.48 -30.74
CA PRO A 87 -26.63 21.82 -29.62
C PRO A 87 -27.25 20.39 -29.75
N TYR A 88 -27.56 19.81 -28.57
CA TYR A 88 -28.65 18.89 -28.13
C TYR A 88 -28.85 17.41 -28.60
N CYS A 89 -29.05 16.57 -27.56
CA CYS A 89 -29.97 15.41 -27.36
C CYS A 89 -29.60 13.97 -27.83
N GLY A 90 -29.63 13.02 -26.86
CA GLY A 90 -30.20 11.68 -27.13
C GLY A 90 -29.65 10.46 -26.36
N ARG A 91 -30.35 10.10 -25.28
CA ARG A 91 -30.69 8.73 -24.78
C ARG A 91 -29.66 7.80 -24.10
N GLN A 92 -30.10 7.41 -22.89
CA GLN A 92 -29.79 6.21 -22.11
C GLN A 92 -29.94 4.90 -22.91
N VAL A 93 -29.08 3.92 -22.65
CA VAL A 93 -29.46 2.50 -22.48
C VAL A 93 -28.54 1.86 -21.43
N MET A 94 -29.15 1.35 -20.35
CA MET A 94 -28.58 0.38 -19.40
C MET A 94 -28.87 -1.02 -19.91
N PHE A 95 -27.92 -1.96 -19.81
CA PHE A 95 -28.24 -3.38 -19.66
C PHE A 95 -27.29 -4.10 -18.70
N TYR A 96 -27.93 -4.91 -17.85
CA TYR A 96 -27.43 -5.73 -16.76
C TYR A 96 -26.52 -6.88 -17.23
N GLU A 97 -25.50 -7.17 -16.43
CA GLU A 97 -24.73 -8.41 -16.46
C GLU A 97 -25.34 -9.41 -15.45
N LYS A 98 -25.51 -10.66 -15.89
CA LYS A 98 -26.18 -11.74 -15.16
C LYS A 98 -25.16 -12.85 -14.86
N SER A 99 -24.94 -13.14 -13.59
CA SER A 99 -24.21 -14.32 -13.11
C SER A 99 -25.09 -15.59 -13.19
N PRO A 100 -24.51 -16.80 -13.25
CA PRO A 100 -24.95 -17.81 -12.29
C PRO A 100 -23.88 -18.79 -11.76
N HIS A 101 -24.21 -19.37 -10.60
CA HIS A 101 -23.55 -20.44 -9.84
C HIS A 101 -23.96 -21.89 -10.26
N HIS A 102 -22.98 -22.81 -10.11
CA HIS A 102 -22.96 -24.20 -9.59
C HIS A 102 -23.79 -25.43 -10.09
N HIS A 103 -23.13 -26.59 -9.86
CA HIS A 103 -23.48 -28.04 -9.95
C HIS A 103 -23.45 -28.68 -11.35
N GLY A 104 -22.92 -29.89 -11.63
CA GLY A 104 -22.23 -30.94 -10.87
C GLY A 104 -22.30 -32.28 -11.65
N ASN A 105 -21.27 -33.14 -11.51
CA ASN A 105 -21.17 -34.59 -11.81
C ASN A 105 -20.63 -35.17 -13.16
N ARG A 106 -19.48 -35.86 -13.00
CA ARG A 106 -18.92 -37.13 -13.54
C ARG A 106 -19.24 -37.65 -14.96
N GLY A 107 -18.16 -37.99 -15.67
CA GLY A 107 -18.12 -39.03 -16.71
C GLY A 107 -16.72 -39.20 -17.33
N HIS A 108 -16.10 -40.37 -17.13
CA HIS A 108 -14.86 -40.81 -17.80
C HIS A 108 -15.06 -40.96 -19.32
N HIS A 109 -14.13 -40.45 -20.13
CA HIS A 109 -13.60 -41.11 -21.34
C HIS A 109 -12.49 -40.25 -22.00
N GLN A 110 -11.33 -40.86 -22.20
CA GLN A 110 -10.27 -40.50 -23.17
C GLN A 110 -10.02 -41.78 -24.01
N PRO A 111 -9.36 -41.75 -25.19
CA PRO A 111 -8.77 -40.60 -25.89
C PRO A 111 -9.09 -40.54 -27.40
N ARG A 112 -8.98 -39.34 -28.00
CA ARG A 112 -8.64 -39.22 -29.42
C ARG A 112 -7.87 -37.92 -29.67
N ALA A 113 -6.72 -38.07 -30.31
CA ALA A 113 -5.85 -37.00 -30.76
C ALA A 113 -6.48 -36.27 -31.95
N GLU A 114 -6.38 -34.94 -31.97
CA GLU A 114 -6.40 -34.14 -33.19
C GLU A 114 -5.60 -32.85 -33.00
N SER A 115 -4.64 -32.69 -33.90
CA SER A 115 -3.73 -31.58 -34.10
C SER A 115 -4.47 -30.31 -34.54
N ILE A 116 -4.22 -29.17 -33.90
CA ILE A 116 -4.53 -27.84 -34.48
C ILE A 116 -3.32 -26.92 -34.33
N ALA A 117 -2.83 -26.50 -35.49
CA ALA A 117 -1.68 -25.65 -35.72
C ALA A 117 -1.88 -24.21 -35.25
N MET A 118 -0.83 -23.63 -34.66
CA MET A 118 -0.70 -22.19 -34.46
C MET A 118 -0.42 -21.49 -35.80
N LYS A 119 -1.36 -20.65 -36.26
CA LYS A 119 -1.17 -19.75 -37.40
C LYS A 119 -0.46 -18.47 -36.95
N HIS A 120 0.85 -18.37 -37.23
CA HIS A 120 1.54 -17.09 -37.37
C HIS A 120 1.26 -16.51 -38.77
N LYS A 121 0.76 -15.27 -38.81
CA LYS A 121 0.53 -14.52 -40.06
C LYS A 121 1.72 -13.57 -40.28
N ARG A 122 2.57 -13.89 -41.25
CA ARG A 122 3.36 -12.92 -42.03
C ARG A 122 2.96 -13.10 -43.49
N HIS A 123 2.55 -12.03 -44.16
CA HIS A 123 2.72 -11.93 -45.62
C HIS A 123 2.81 -10.48 -46.08
N TYR A 124 3.81 -10.25 -46.93
CA TYR A 124 4.08 -9.08 -47.75
C TYR A 124 3.74 -9.45 -49.21
N GLY A 125 3.29 -8.47 -50.02
CA GLY A 125 3.39 -8.47 -51.48
C GLY A 125 2.07 -8.66 -52.28
N SER A 126 1.46 -7.56 -52.73
CA SER A 126 1.36 -7.11 -54.15
C SER A 126 0.08 -7.61 -54.86
N GLN A 127 -0.56 -7.00 -55.86
CA GLN A 127 -0.16 -6.03 -56.88
C GLN A 127 -1.43 -5.50 -57.63
N HIS A 128 -1.24 -4.40 -58.37
CA HIS A 128 -1.84 -4.05 -59.68
C HIS A 128 -2.97 -3.00 -59.87
N GLN A 129 -2.54 -1.87 -60.51
CA GLN A 129 -3.07 -1.16 -61.70
C GLN A 129 -4.45 -0.45 -61.59
N ARG A 130 -4.71 0.74 -62.16
CA ARG A 130 -4.10 1.49 -63.28
C ARG A 130 -4.66 2.95 -63.30
N THR A 131 -3.93 3.81 -64.03
CA THR A 131 -4.32 5.06 -64.73
C THR A 131 -4.62 6.36 -63.98
N GLY A 132 -3.91 7.44 -64.37
CA GLY A 132 -4.56 8.72 -64.70
C GLY A 132 -3.89 10.03 -64.23
N ASN A 133 -2.95 10.53 -65.04
CA ASN A 133 -2.75 11.94 -65.41
C ASN A 133 -2.42 13.08 -64.41
N ALA A 134 -1.32 13.75 -64.77
CA ALA A 134 -1.20 15.20 -65.04
C ALA A 134 -0.80 16.18 -63.90
N SER A 135 0.50 16.52 -63.98
CA SER A 135 1.06 17.87 -64.24
C SER A 135 1.16 18.95 -63.14
N SER A 136 2.37 19.54 -63.15
CA SER A 136 2.77 20.92 -62.79
C SER A 136 2.88 21.27 -61.30
N SER A 137 3.92 21.95 -60.80
CA SER A 137 5.03 22.69 -61.43
C SER A 137 6.06 23.14 -60.39
N SER A 138 7.29 23.36 -60.89
CA SER A 138 8.25 24.45 -60.56
C SER A 138 8.89 24.48 -59.15
N SER A 139 10.17 24.78 -58.95
CA SER A 139 11.25 25.36 -59.78
C SER A 139 12.51 25.43 -58.89
N SER A 140 13.62 24.77 -59.26
CA SER A 140 14.79 25.32 -59.97
C SER A 140 15.82 26.09 -59.12
N SER A 141 17.05 25.58 -59.08
CA SER A 141 18.20 26.31 -59.61
C SER A 141 19.33 25.34 -59.97
N THR A 142 19.97 25.63 -61.09
CA THR A 142 20.76 24.77 -61.96
C THR A 142 22.24 25.16 -61.86
N PHE A 143 23.19 24.27 -62.12
CA PHE A 143 24.14 24.38 -63.25
C PHE A 143 25.02 23.11 -63.36
N GLY A 144 25.12 22.58 -64.60
CA GLY A 144 25.83 21.34 -64.99
C GLY A 144 27.36 21.51 -65.10
N LEU A 145 28.14 20.60 -65.69
CA LEU A 145 27.92 19.62 -66.76
C LEU A 145 29.12 18.65 -66.83
N SER A 146 28.89 17.45 -67.39
CA SER A 146 29.77 16.62 -68.26
C SER A 146 30.03 15.15 -67.85
N TYR A 147 29.63 14.26 -68.77
CA TYR A 147 29.68 12.77 -68.87
C TYR A 147 31.00 12.30 -69.57
N PRO A 148 31.21 11.00 -69.96
CA PRO A 148 31.21 9.68 -69.29
C PRO A 148 32.53 8.89 -69.65
N PRO A 149 32.73 7.52 -69.64
CA PRO A 149 31.85 6.39 -70.01
C PRO A 149 31.84 5.12 -69.11
N ALA A 150 30.91 4.24 -69.48
CA ALA A 150 30.60 2.85 -69.10
C ALA A 150 31.76 1.89 -68.72
N TRP A 151 31.52 0.90 -67.84
CA TRP A 151 31.05 -0.47 -68.15
C TRP A 151 30.94 -1.33 -66.87
N THR A 152 29.76 -1.94 -66.69
CA THR A 152 29.42 -3.24 -66.06
C THR A 152 30.26 -3.81 -64.89
N VAL A 153 29.62 -3.94 -63.72
CA VAL A 153 30.07 -4.76 -62.59
C VAL A 153 29.31 -6.09 -62.58
N GLY A 154 30.05 -7.19 -62.66
CA GLY A 154 29.63 -8.54 -62.26
C GLY A 154 30.08 -8.85 -60.83
N HIS A 155 29.35 -9.74 -60.16
CA HIS A 155 29.61 -10.31 -58.84
C HIS A 155 31.06 -10.84 -58.66
N PRO A 156 31.53 -10.93 -57.41
CA PRO A 156 31.78 -12.29 -56.90
C PRO A 156 31.42 -12.54 -55.44
N GLU A 157 31.30 -13.84 -55.17
CA GLU A 157 31.04 -14.55 -53.92
C GLU A 157 32.10 -14.28 -52.84
N GLN A 158 31.66 -14.29 -51.57
CA GLN A 158 32.54 -14.27 -50.39
C GLN A 158 32.84 -15.70 -49.95
N THR A 159 34.10 -16.09 -50.11
CA THR A 159 34.67 -17.31 -49.53
C THR A 159 35.21 -16.99 -48.13
N PHE A 160 34.79 -17.78 -47.16
CA PHE A 160 35.24 -17.78 -45.77
C PHE A 160 36.71 -18.24 -45.70
N LEU A 161 37.62 -17.37 -45.23
CA LEU A 161 39.02 -17.71 -45.02
C LEU A 161 39.28 -17.89 -43.52
N MET A 162 39.56 -19.13 -43.11
CA MET A 162 40.18 -19.44 -41.83
C MET A 162 41.61 -18.87 -41.83
N LEU A 163 41.98 -18.12 -40.79
CA LEU A 163 43.36 -17.70 -40.57
C LEU A 163 44.08 -18.77 -39.75
N GLN A 164 45.20 -19.21 -40.31
CA GLN A 164 46.10 -20.23 -39.79
C GLN A 164 47.23 -19.54 -39.01
N ASP A 165 47.55 -20.07 -37.83
CA ASP A 165 48.63 -19.58 -36.97
C ASP A 165 50.01 -19.83 -37.62
N ASP A 166 50.86 -18.80 -37.68
CA ASP A 166 52.26 -18.92 -38.08
C ASP A 166 53.16 -18.98 -36.83
N GLU A 167 53.71 -20.16 -36.53
CA GLU A 167 54.89 -20.32 -35.67
C GLU A 167 56.16 -20.08 -36.49
N GLN A 168 57.05 -19.21 -36.01
CA GLN A 168 58.29 -18.88 -36.70
C GLN A 168 59.51 -19.41 -35.93
N HIS A 169 60.18 -20.40 -36.55
CA HIS A 169 61.45 -20.98 -36.14
C HIS A 169 62.63 -19.99 -36.33
N ASP A 170 63.53 -20.00 -35.35
CA ASP A 170 64.74 -19.19 -35.27
C ASP A 170 65.82 -19.63 -36.29
N SER A 171 66.44 -18.67 -36.97
CA SER A 171 67.67 -18.85 -37.77
C SER A 171 68.38 -17.51 -37.98
N SER A 172 69.61 -17.46 -37.50
CA SER A 172 70.54 -16.33 -37.43
C SER A 172 71.01 -15.74 -38.77
N ALA A 173 70.99 -14.41 -38.91
CA ALA A 173 72.03 -13.60 -39.59
C ALA A 173 71.84 -12.09 -39.29
N GLY A 174 72.94 -11.39 -38.97
CA GLY A 174 72.95 -10.05 -38.38
C GLY A 174 72.65 -8.85 -39.29
N GLY A 175 72.14 -7.77 -38.68
CA GLY A 175 71.95 -6.42 -39.24
C GLY A 175 71.16 -5.53 -38.26
N PRO A 176 71.40 -4.21 -38.18
CA PRO A 176 71.12 -3.41 -36.99
C PRO A 176 69.62 -3.13 -36.77
N SER A 177 69.27 -3.07 -35.48
CA SER A 177 67.95 -2.89 -34.89
C SER A 177 67.04 -1.89 -35.62
N LYS A 178 65.99 -2.40 -36.27
CA LYS A 178 64.77 -1.64 -36.50
C LYS A 178 63.85 -1.89 -35.30
N GLN A 179 63.62 -0.87 -34.50
CA GLN A 179 62.52 -0.86 -33.52
C GLN A 179 61.23 -1.18 -34.27
N ALA A 180 60.68 -2.37 -34.03
CA ALA A 180 59.35 -2.73 -34.47
C ALA A 180 58.37 -1.77 -33.80
N LYS A 181 57.72 -0.92 -34.61
CA LYS A 181 56.51 -0.23 -34.18
C LYS A 181 55.45 -1.31 -33.95
N HIS A 182 55.20 -1.68 -32.69
CA HIS A 182 54.03 -2.46 -32.32
C HIS A 182 52.79 -1.72 -32.86
N GLY A 183 52.03 -2.38 -33.73
CA GLY A 183 50.66 -1.97 -34.04
C GLY A 183 49.81 -1.95 -32.76
N PRO A 184 48.62 -1.33 -32.76
CA PRO A 184 47.77 -1.30 -31.58
C PRO A 184 47.48 -2.74 -31.14
N SER A 185 48.03 -3.15 -29.99
CA SER A 185 47.76 -4.47 -29.40
C SER A 185 46.27 -4.53 -29.05
N VAL A 186 45.54 -5.46 -29.65
CA VAL A 186 44.15 -5.75 -29.29
C VAL A 186 44.13 -6.16 -27.81
N TRP A 187 43.30 -5.50 -27.01
CA TRP A 187 43.13 -5.77 -25.58
C TRP A 187 41.79 -6.47 -25.34
N PRO A 188 41.74 -7.55 -24.53
CA PRO A 188 42.86 -8.19 -23.85
C PRO A 188 43.71 -9.04 -24.81
N VAL A 189 44.94 -9.34 -24.39
CA VAL A 189 45.69 -10.45 -25.00
C VAL A 189 45.05 -11.74 -24.52
N LYS A 190 44.57 -12.57 -25.46
CA LYS A 190 44.01 -13.88 -25.13
C LYS A 190 45.07 -14.72 -24.40
N ARG A 191 44.75 -15.13 -23.18
CA ARG A 191 45.58 -16.00 -22.33
C ARG A 191 44.74 -17.19 -21.88
N GLU A 192 45.40 -18.29 -21.56
CA GLU A 192 44.77 -19.49 -21.03
C GLU A 192 45.61 -20.06 -19.89
N ALA A 193 44.96 -20.47 -18.80
CA ALA A 193 45.61 -21.25 -17.75
C ALA A 193 45.34 -22.73 -18.03
N VAL A 194 46.42 -23.49 -18.20
CA VAL A 194 46.35 -24.87 -18.64
C VAL A 194 47.04 -25.76 -17.62
N VAL A 195 46.28 -26.73 -17.08
CA VAL A 195 46.76 -27.79 -16.21
C VAL A 195 46.53 -29.11 -16.93
N GLU A 196 47.62 -29.83 -17.19
CA GLU A 196 47.54 -31.14 -17.84
C GLU A 196 46.83 -32.17 -16.94
N GLY A 197 46.07 -33.07 -17.56
CA GLY A 197 45.41 -34.17 -16.89
C GLY A 197 44.73 -35.12 -17.87
N ASP A 198 44.35 -36.30 -17.38
CA ASP A 198 43.64 -37.32 -18.15
C ASP A 198 42.19 -36.89 -18.44
N LEU A 199 41.57 -36.18 -17.49
CA LEU A 199 40.26 -35.56 -17.61
C LEU A 199 40.41 -34.05 -17.51
N ILE A 200 39.93 -33.30 -18.50
CA ILE A 200 40.06 -31.84 -18.52
C ILE A 200 38.71 -31.18 -18.20
N LEU A 201 38.71 -30.29 -17.20
CA LEU A 201 37.62 -29.37 -16.92
C LEU A 201 37.86 -28.01 -17.58
N GLY A 202 36.87 -27.47 -18.26
CA GLY A 202 36.86 -26.08 -18.69
C GLY A 202 36.59 -25.17 -17.49
N GLY A 203 37.30 -24.06 -17.37
CA GLY A 203 37.02 -23.01 -16.40
C GLY A 203 36.71 -21.71 -17.13
N LEU A 204 35.56 -21.12 -16.86
CA LEU A 204 35.22 -19.80 -17.40
C LEU A 204 35.13 -18.82 -16.23
N MET A 205 36.16 -18.00 -16.09
CA MET A 205 36.39 -17.14 -14.92
C MET A 205 36.30 -15.67 -15.32
N MET A 206 35.75 -14.85 -14.43
CA MET A 206 35.68 -13.40 -14.60
C MET A 206 36.99 -12.75 -14.12
N VAL A 207 38.10 -12.97 -14.83
CA VAL A 207 39.42 -12.48 -14.40
C VAL A 207 39.48 -10.96 -14.47
N HIS A 208 38.90 -10.37 -15.52
CA HIS A 208 38.76 -8.93 -15.67
C HIS A 208 37.32 -8.49 -15.49
N SER A 209 37.13 -7.25 -15.05
CA SER A 209 35.80 -6.65 -14.97
C SER A 209 35.28 -6.32 -16.36
N ARG A 210 33.99 -6.03 -16.45
CA ARG A 210 33.41 -5.47 -17.67
C ARG A 210 33.89 -4.03 -17.86
N GLU A 211 34.16 -3.65 -19.12
CA GLU A 211 34.31 -2.27 -19.56
C GLU A 211 33.75 -2.12 -20.99
N ASP A 212 33.37 -0.90 -21.37
CA ASP A 212 32.75 -0.62 -22.67
C ASP A 212 33.73 0.00 -23.67
N SER A 213 34.72 0.74 -23.17
CA SER A 213 35.76 1.38 -23.99
C SER A 213 36.70 0.36 -24.62
N VAL A 214 36.87 -0.78 -23.95
CA VAL A 214 37.73 -1.90 -24.32
C VAL A 214 37.01 -3.23 -24.07
N THR A 215 37.52 -4.33 -24.61
CA THR A 215 36.85 -5.65 -24.47
C THR A 215 36.75 -6.10 -23.02
N CYS A 216 37.82 -5.90 -22.24
CA CYS A 216 37.94 -6.31 -20.84
C CYS A 216 38.51 -5.17 -20.00
N GLY A 217 37.93 -5.00 -18.82
CA GLY A 217 38.28 -3.98 -17.84
C GLY A 217 39.55 -4.29 -17.03
N PRO A 218 39.76 -3.61 -15.90
CA PRO A 218 40.82 -3.95 -14.94
C PRO A 218 40.65 -5.35 -14.35
N ILE A 219 41.76 -5.91 -13.86
CA ILE A 219 41.78 -7.23 -13.21
C ILE A 219 40.96 -7.22 -11.92
N MET A 220 40.21 -8.29 -11.66
CA MET A 220 39.38 -8.44 -10.47
C MET A 220 40.06 -9.37 -9.45
N PRO A 221 40.51 -8.84 -8.30
CA PRO A 221 41.03 -9.65 -7.20
C PRO A 221 39.99 -10.60 -6.63
N GLN A 222 38.85 -10.05 -6.20
CA GLN A 222 37.69 -10.77 -5.69
C GLN A 222 36.81 -11.23 -6.85
N GLY A 223 36.23 -12.43 -6.76
CA GLY A 223 35.40 -13.01 -7.83
C GLY A 223 36.16 -13.46 -9.09
N GLY A 224 37.32 -12.86 -9.39
CA GLY A 224 38.20 -13.23 -10.52
C GLY A 224 39.37 -14.13 -10.11
N ILE A 225 40.51 -13.52 -9.77
CA ILE A 225 41.76 -14.26 -9.49
C ILE A 225 41.62 -15.21 -8.30
N GLN A 226 40.96 -14.78 -7.21
CA GLN A 226 40.72 -15.67 -6.08
C GLN A 226 39.82 -16.86 -6.45
N ALA A 227 38.81 -16.68 -7.31
CA ALA A 227 37.96 -17.79 -7.78
C ALA A 227 38.74 -18.75 -8.68
N LEU A 228 39.54 -18.22 -9.61
CA LEU A 228 40.42 -19.02 -10.46
C LEU A 228 41.40 -19.85 -9.62
N GLU A 229 42.09 -19.21 -8.66
CA GLU A 229 43.01 -19.91 -7.76
C GLU A 229 42.29 -20.90 -6.85
N THR A 230 41.03 -20.65 -6.48
CA THR A 230 40.21 -21.61 -5.72
C THR A 230 39.92 -22.87 -6.54
N MET A 231 39.65 -22.72 -7.84
CA MET A 231 39.50 -23.87 -8.74
C MET A 231 40.80 -24.68 -8.82
N LEU A 232 41.94 -24.01 -9.01
CA LEU A 232 43.25 -24.67 -9.08
C LEU A 232 43.64 -25.35 -7.76
N TYR A 233 43.44 -24.68 -6.63
CA TYR A 233 43.66 -25.23 -5.30
C TYR A 233 42.80 -26.47 -5.06
N THR A 234 41.51 -26.41 -5.42
CA THR A 234 40.59 -27.54 -5.23
C THR A 234 41.00 -28.73 -6.09
N LEU A 235 41.44 -28.51 -7.33
CA LEU A 235 41.99 -29.57 -8.18
C LEU A 235 43.24 -30.22 -7.56
N ASP A 236 44.16 -29.41 -7.01
CA ASP A 236 45.34 -29.93 -6.32
C ASP A 236 44.94 -30.82 -5.13
N GLN A 237 43.95 -30.40 -4.34
CA GLN A 237 43.43 -31.19 -3.21
C GLN A 237 42.80 -32.52 -3.67
N ILE A 238 41.96 -32.49 -4.70
CA ILE A 238 41.30 -33.69 -5.24
C ILE A 238 42.33 -34.68 -5.81
N ASN A 239 43.31 -34.18 -6.56
CA ASN A 239 44.38 -35.00 -7.13
C ASN A 239 45.30 -35.56 -6.04
N ALA A 240 45.64 -34.78 -5.01
CA ALA A 240 46.45 -35.23 -3.87
C ALA A 240 45.74 -36.31 -3.03
N GLN A 241 44.41 -36.23 -2.91
CA GLN A 241 43.60 -37.27 -2.26
C GLN A 241 43.48 -38.55 -3.11
N GLY A 242 43.84 -38.50 -4.39
CA GLY A 242 43.65 -39.62 -5.32
C GLY A 242 42.18 -39.98 -5.47
N LEU A 243 41.28 -38.98 -5.53
CA LEU A 243 39.82 -39.18 -5.52
C LEU A 243 39.34 -40.15 -6.61
N VAL A 244 39.99 -40.09 -7.78
CA VAL A 244 39.87 -41.09 -8.85
C VAL A 244 41.20 -41.86 -8.93
N PRO A 245 41.21 -43.20 -8.79
CA PRO A 245 42.45 -43.97 -8.71
C PRO A 245 43.32 -43.85 -9.96
N ASN A 246 44.54 -43.30 -9.80
CA ASN A 246 45.54 -43.16 -10.87
C ASN A 246 45.01 -42.42 -12.12
N VAL A 247 44.16 -41.42 -11.90
CA VAL A 247 43.64 -40.50 -12.92
C VAL A 247 43.84 -39.08 -12.42
N THR A 248 44.41 -38.24 -13.27
CA THR A 248 44.66 -36.82 -12.98
C THR A 248 43.58 -35.95 -13.60
N ILE A 249 43.00 -35.05 -12.81
CA ILE A 249 42.02 -34.07 -13.30
C ILE A 249 42.76 -32.76 -13.56
N GLY A 250 42.80 -32.36 -14.83
CA GLY A 250 43.37 -31.12 -15.32
C GLY A 250 42.32 -30.04 -15.57
N ALA A 251 42.78 -28.89 -16.07
CA ALA A 251 41.93 -27.74 -16.33
C ALA A 251 42.38 -26.95 -17.57
N HIS A 252 41.42 -26.34 -18.23
CA HIS A 252 41.62 -25.34 -19.27
C HIS A 252 40.76 -24.12 -18.94
N ILE A 253 41.39 -23.08 -18.41
CA ILE A 253 40.71 -21.90 -17.87
C ILE A 253 40.88 -20.72 -18.81
N LEU A 254 39.77 -20.07 -19.12
CA LEU A 254 39.64 -18.89 -19.96
C LEU A 254 38.96 -17.75 -19.20
N ASP A 255 39.23 -16.54 -19.63
CA ASP A 255 38.66 -15.31 -19.07
C ASP A 255 37.42 -14.88 -19.86
N ASP A 256 36.29 -14.68 -19.17
CA ASP A 256 35.06 -14.19 -19.80
C ASP A 256 34.85 -12.67 -19.69
N CYS A 257 35.72 -11.97 -18.94
CA CYS A 257 35.68 -10.53 -18.69
C CYS A 257 34.31 -10.01 -18.19
N ASP A 258 33.54 -10.88 -17.52
CA ASP A 258 32.15 -10.61 -17.16
C ASP A 258 31.32 -10.05 -18.34
N LYS A 259 31.59 -10.48 -19.57
CA LYS A 259 30.93 -9.99 -20.79
C LYS A 259 30.34 -11.16 -21.56
N ASP A 260 29.04 -11.14 -21.78
CA ASP A 260 28.28 -12.27 -22.33
C ASP A 260 28.71 -12.66 -23.76
N THR A 261 28.98 -11.68 -24.62
CA THR A 261 29.47 -11.94 -25.99
C THR A 261 30.88 -12.52 -26.00
N TYR A 262 31.76 -12.00 -25.14
CA TYR A 262 33.15 -12.44 -25.07
C TYR A 262 33.28 -13.80 -24.37
N GLY A 263 32.53 -14.02 -23.28
CA GLY A 263 32.43 -15.33 -22.64
C GLY A 263 31.86 -16.41 -23.56
N LEU A 264 30.89 -16.07 -24.42
CA LEU A 264 30.42 -16.99 -25.46
C LEU A 264 31.51 -17.30 -26.50
N GLU A 265 32.29 -16.30 -26.93
CA GLU A 265 33.44 -16.50 -27.81
C GLU A 265 34.46 -17.46 -27.19
N MET A 266 34.81 -17.28 -25.91
CA MET A 266 35.72 -18.18 -25.19
C MET A 266 35.13 -19.59 -25.04
N ALA A 267 33.82 -19.71 -24.81
CA ALA A 267 33.18 -21.03 -24.74
C ALA A 267 33.24 -21.81 -26.07
N VAL A 268 33.43 -21.14 -27.22
CA VAL A 268 33.68 -21.81 -28.51
C VAL A 268 35.01 -22.59 -28.47
N ASP A 269 36.01 -22.15 -27.70
CA ASP A 269 37.26 -22.89 -27.58
C ASP A 269 37.08 -24.25 -26.89
N PHE A 270 36.18 -24.34 -25.92
CA PHE A 270 35.89 -25.61 -25.23
C PHE A 270 35.32 -26.68 -26.15
N ILE A 271 34.65 -26.30 -27.24
CA ILE A 271 34.06 -27.24 -28.20
C ILE A 271 35.01 -27.55 -29.38
N LYS A 272 36.08 -26.77 -29.61
CA LYS A 272 37.04 -27.01 -30.71
C LYS A 272 37.63 -28.41 -30.67
N GLY A 273 37.96 -28.92 -29.48
CA GLY A 273 38.46 -30.29 -29.29
C GLY A 273 37.40 -31.35 -29.63
N SER A 274 36.12 -31.07 -29.40
CA SER A 274 35.04 -32.01 -29.74
C SER A 274 34.76 -32.05 -31.25
N ILE A 275 35.03 -30.96 -31.98
CA ILE A 275 34.80 -30.87 -33.44
C ILE A 275 36.00 -31.43 -34.22
N SER A 276 37.21 -30.98 -33.91
CA SER A 276 38.43 -31.39 -34.63
C SER A 276 38.70 -32.89 -34.60
N ASN A 277 38.39 -33.56 -33.48
CA ASN A 277 38.55 -35.01 -33.37
C ASN A 277 37.49 -35.81 -34.18
N ILE A 278 36.46 -35.16 -34.74
CA ILE A 278 35.51 -35.78 -35.69
C ILE A 278 36.11 -35.78 -37.10
N ASP A 279 36.84 -34.73 -37.46
CA ASP A 279 37.43 -34.57 -38.80
C ASP A 279 38.68 -35.45 -39.00
N ASP A 280 39.43 -35.75 -37.92
CA ASP A 280 40.58 -36.67 -37.93
C ASP A 280 40.20 -38.14 -38.25
N ILE A 281 38.91 -38.49 -38.29
CA ILE A 281 38.46 -39.82 -38.72
C ILE A 281 38.55 -39.99 -40.26
N ASN A 282 38.62 -38.87 -41.01
CA ASN A 282 38.56 -38.90 -42.47
C ASN A 282 39.80 -38.34 -43.20
N ASP A 283 40.83 -37.87 -42.50
CA ASP A 283 41.99 -37.28 -43.19
C ASP A 283 43.28 -38.11 -43.04
N TYR A 284 43.83 -38.47 -44.20
CA TYR A 284 45.05 -39.26 -44.39
C TYR A 284 46.31 -38.37 -44.33
N ASP A 285 46.21 -37.13 -43.85
CA ASP A 285 47.33 -36.19 -43.88
C ASP A 285 48.12 -36.14 -42.57
N ASN A 286 49.29 -36.75 -42.64
CA ASN A 286 50.24 -37.01 -41.56
C ASN A 286 51.11 -35.78 -41.25
N CYS A 287 50.53 -34.57 -41.21
CA CYS A 287 51.27 -33.30 -41.12
C CYS A 287 50.71 -32.36 -40.04
N SER A 288 50.62 -32.83 -38.80
CA SER A 288 50.75 -32.05 -37.54
C SER A 288 50.69 -32.99 -36.34
N LYS A 289 51.67 -33.90 -36.21
CA LYS A 289 51.83 -34.73 -35.01
C LYS A 289 52.28 -33.85 -33.84
N GLY A 290 51.35 -33.19 -33.16
CA GLY A 290 51.68 -32.36 -31.99
C GLY A 290 50.52 -31.97 -31.09
N HIS A 291 49.38 -31.54 -31.64
CA HIS A 291 48.30 -30.98 -30.82
C HIS A 291 47.01 -31.78 -30.94
N LYS A 292 46.92 -32.91 -30.21
CA LYS A 292 45.59 -33.46 -29.86
C LYS A 292 44.84 -32.37 -29.10
N LYS A 293 43.84 -31.77 -29.73
CA LYS A 293 43.03 -30.73 -29.08
C LYS A 293 42.28 -31.36 -27.91
N LYS A 294 42.38 -30.72 -26.74
CA LYS A 294 41.86 -31.23 -25.47
C LYS A 294 40.34 -31.33 -25.52
N ILE A 295 39.79 -32.45 -25.07
CA ILE A 295 38.34 -32.67 -24.97
C ILE A 295 37.90 -32.23 -23.58
N ILE A 296 37.05 -31.21 -23.53
CA ILE A 296 36.50 -30.69 -22.28
C ILE A 296 35.35 -31.60 -21.82
N SER A 297 35.50 -32.18 -20.62
CA SER A 297 34.49 -33.10 -20.06
C SER A 297 33.31 -32.36 -19.41
N GLY A 298 33.55 -31.16 -18.87
CA GLY A 298 32.57 -30.31 -18.21
C GLY A 298 33.15 -28.91 -17.98
N VAL A 299 32.29 -27.93 -17.76
CA VAL A 299 32.69 -26.52 -17.58
C VAL A 299 32.27 -26.02 -16.20
N VAL A 300 33.20 -25.39 -15.49
CA VAL A 300 32.96 -24.64 -14.26
C VAL A 300 32.85 -23.16 -14.60
N GLY A 301 31.77 -22.50 -14.18
CA GLY A 301 31.42 -21.13 -14.58
C GLY A 301 30.33 -21.09 -15.66
N ALA A 302 30.00 -19.94 -16.26
CA ALA A 302 30.49 -18.60 -15.91
C ALA A 302 29.95 -18.15 -14.54
N ALA A 303 30.49 -17.06 -14.02
CA ALA A 303 30.02 -16.44 -12.79
C ALA A 303 28.70 -15.67 -13.01
N SER A 304 28.65 -14.82 -14.03
CA SER A 304 27.48 -13.98 -14.34
C SER A 304 26.33 -14.74 -14.97
N SER A 305 25.10 -14.50 -14.50
CA SER A 305 23.89 -15.17 -15.00
C SER A 305 23.68 -14.96 -16.51
N VAL A 306 23.93 -13.75 -17.03
CA VAL A 306 23.77 -13.45 -18.46
C VAL A 306 24.77 -14.22 -19.32
N THR A 307 26.03 -14.31 -18.88
CA THR A 307 27.08 -15.08 -19.56
C THR A 307 26.77 -16.57 -19.49
N SER A 308 26.37 -17.08 -18.32
CA SER A 308 26.00 -18.48 -18.14
C SER A 308 24.83 -18.92 -19.04
N ILE A 309 23.82 -18.07 -19.26
CA ILE A 309 22.72 -18.37 -20.17
C ILE A 309 23.23 -18.56 -21.61
N GLN A 310 24.10 -17.68 -22.08
CA GLN A 310 24.66 -17.75 -23.44
C GLN A 310 25.55 -19.00 -23.60
N VAL A 311 26.43 -19.24 -22.64
CA VAL A 311 27.33 -20.40 -22.62
C VAL A 311 26.56 -21.71 -22.53
N ALA A 312 25.54 -21.80 -21.67
CA ALA A 312 24.71 -22.99 -21.53
C ALA A 312 23.95 -23.34 -22.82
N ASN A 313 23.49 -22.32 -23.58
CA ASN A 313 22.84 -22.53 -24.88
C ASN A 313 23.77 -23.14 -25.93
N LEU A 314 25.08 -22.87 -25.85
CA LEU A 314 26.11 -23.48 -26.70
C LEU A 314 26.47 -24.89 -26.20
N LEU A 315 26.85 -25.02 -24.93
CA LEU A 315 27.36 -26.27 -24.35
C LEU A 315 26.34 -27.41 -24.40
N ARG A 316 25.03 -27.09 -24.26
CA ARG A 316 23.97 -28.11 -24.39
C ARG A 316 23.94 -28.79 -25.76
N LEU A 317 24.35 -28.09 -26.84
CA LEU A 317 24.38 -28.66 -28.20
C LEU A 317 25.43 -29.76 -28.32
N PHE A 318 26.52 -29.63 -27.57
CA PHE A 318 27.61 -30.60 -27.48
C PHE A 318 27.48 -31.52 -26.26
N LYS A 319 26.36 -31.43 -25.52
CA LYS A 319 26.08 -32.22 -24.32
C LYS A 319 27.14 -32.10 -23.23
N ILE A 320 27.77 -30.92 -23.09
CA ILE A 320 28.79 -30.66 -22.07
C ILE A 320 28.10 -30.12 -20.81
N PRO A 321 28.17 -30.81 -19.66
CA PRO A 321 27.63 -30.32 -18.41
C PRO A 321 28.35 -29.05 -17.93
N GLN A 322 27.59 -28.10 -17.42
CA GLN A 322 28.09 -26.84 -16.87
C GLN A 322 27.68 -26.75 -15.40
N VAL A 323 28.61 -26.37 -14.52
CA VAL A 323 28.33 -26.05 -13.11
C VAL A 323 28.79 -24.61 -12.85
N SER A 324 27.83 -23.70 -12.72
CA SER A 324 28.13 -22.32 -12.32
C SER A 324 28.25 -22.19 -10.80
N PHE A 325 29.09 -21.26 -10.35
CA PHE A 325 29.30 -20.95 -8.94
C PHE A 325 28.62 -19.66 -8.48
N PHE A 326 28.33 -18.69 -9.36
CA PHE A 326 27.69 -17.41 -8.98
C PHE A 326 26.45 -17.03 -9.79
N SER A 327 26.01 -17.84 -10.76
CA SER A 327 24.82 -17.50 -11.57
C SER A 327 23.52 -17.86 -10.84
N THR A 328 22.80 -16.87 -10.33
CA THR A 328 21.62 -17.05 -9.47
C THR A 328 20.26 -16.87 -10.16
N SER A 329 20.22 -16.47 -11.44
CA SER A 329 18.96 -16.27 -12.18
C SER A 329 18.01 -17.49 -12.12
N PRO A 330 16.69 -17.30 -11.87
CA PRO A 330 15.71 -18.39 -11.85
C PRO A 330 15.50 -19.05 -13.22
N GLU A 331 15.82 -18.34 -14.31
CA GLU A 331 15.67 -18.84 -15.69
C GLU A 331 16.49 -20.11 -15.94
N LEU A 332 17.67 -20.19 -15.31
CA LEU A 332 18.61 -21.30 -15.42
C LEU A 332 18.13 -22.59 -14.70
N SER A 333 17.12 -22.50 -13.84
CA SER A 333 16.47 -23.66 -13.22
C SER A 333 15.59 -24.44 -14.20
N ASN A 334 15.19 -23.84 -15.34
CA ASN A 334 14.34 -24.51 -16.33
C ASN A 334 15.10 -25.58 -17.13
N LYS A 335 14.99 -26.85 -16.73
CA LYS A 335 15.71 -27.97 -17.36
C LYS A 335 15.18 -28.41 -18.72
N GLN A 336 14.02 -27.93 -19.14
CA GLN A 336 13.59 -28.11 -20.53
C GLN A 336 14.43 -27.27 -21.48
N ARG A 337 14.94 -26.12 -21.02
CA ARG A 337 15.80 -25.23 -21.80
C ARG A 337 17.29 -25.43 -21.51
N PHE A 338 17.65 -25.59 -20.25
CA PHE A 338 19.03 -25.70 -19.76
C PHE A 338 19.29 -27.07 -19.10
N GLU A 339 19.07 -28.15 -19.86
CA GLU A 339 19.21 -29.55 -19.40
C GLU A 339 20.58 -29.82 -18.74
N TYR A 340 21.66 -29.35 -19.36
CA TYR A 340 23.05 -29.58 -18.95
C TYR A 340 23.59 -28.57 -17.93
N PHE A 341 22.78 -27.61 -17.48
CA PHE A 341 23.20 -26.57 -16.54
C PHE A 341 22.86 -26.92 -15.10
N SER A 342 23.86 -26.88 -14.22
CA SER A 342 23.73 -26.99 -12.76
C SER A 342 24.45 -25.81 -12.09
N ARG A 343 24.24 -25.62 -10.80
CA ARG A 343 24.97 -24.60 -10.03
C ARG A 343 25.06 -24.94 -8.56
N THR A 344 26.13 -24.50 -7.91
CA THR A 344 26.37 -24.74 -6.47
C THR A 344 25.78 -23.65 -5.58
N ILE A 345 25.47 -22.48 -6.14
CA ILE A 345 24.74 -21.39 -5.50
C ILE A 345 23.22 -21.59 -5.64
N PRO A 346 22.39 -21.16 -4.68
CA PRO A 346 20.94 -21.25 -4.80
C PRO A 346 20.33 -20.27 -5.83
N SER A 347 19.09 -20.54 -6.21
CA SER A 347 18.28 -19.71 -7.12
C SER A 347 17.73 -18.44 -6.44
N ASP A 348 17.70 -17.31 -7.16
CA ASP A 348 17.06 -16.06 -6.69
C ASP A 348 15.56 -16.25 -6.39
N HIS A 349 14.93 -17.31 -6.91
CA HIS A 349 13.59 -17.75 -6.51
C HIS A 349 13.41 -17.79 -4.98
N TYR A 350 14.42 -18.30 -4.26
CA TYR A 350 14.38 -18.38 -2.81
C TYR A 350 14.80 -17.07 -2.14
N GLN A 351 15.67 -16.28 -2.76
CA GLN A 351 16.06 -14.96 -2.30
C GLN A 351 14.87 -13.99 -2.31
N VAL A 352 14.07 -14.00 -3.38
CA VAL A 352 12.87 -13.17 -3.52
C VAL A 352 11.87 -13.49 -2.40
N LYS A 353 11.67 -14.78 -2.07
CA LYS A 353 10.84 -15.19 -0.91
C LYS A 353 11.40 -14.66 0.41
N ALA A 354 12.70 -14.80 0.64
CA ALA A 354 13.34 -14.27 1.84
C ALA A 354 13.18 -12.74 1.96
N ILE A 355 13.31 -12.01 0.86
CA ILE A 355 13.10 -10.54 0.81
C ILE A 355 11.65 -10.19 1.16
N VAL A 356 10.67 -10.89 0.61
CA VAL A 356 9.25 -10.66 0.93
C VAL A 356 8.96 -10.92 2.40
N ASP A 357 9.50 -12.00 2.97
CA ASP A 357 9.36 -12.31 4.40
C ASP A 357 10.01 -11.22 5.29
N ILE A 358 11.15 -10.65 4.85
CA ILE A 358 11.78 -9.51 5.54
C ILE A 358 10.85 -8.30 5.51
N VAL A 359 10.30 -7.93 4.34
CA VAL A 359 9.38 -6.80 4.18
C VAL A 359 8.14 -6.96 5.08
N GLN A 360 7.60 -8.17 5.17
CA GLN A 360 6.50 -8.49 6.09
C GLN A 360 6.90 -8.33 7.55
N LYS A 361 8.08 -8.83 7.94
CA LYS A 361 8.58 -8.72 9.32
C LYS A 361 8.80 -7.27 9.74
N LEU A 362 9.17 -6.40 8.80
CA LEU A 362 9.31 -4.95 8.99
C LEU A 362 7.97 -4.20 9.02
N GLY A 363 6.85 -4.85 8.66
CA GLY A 363 5.54 -4.22 8.61
C GLY A 363 5.37 -3.23 7.45
N TRP A 364 6.16 -3.36 6.39
CA TRP A 364 6.10 -2.50 5.21
C TRP A 364 5.02 -2.97 4.24
N SER A 365 4.18 -2.04 3.77
CA SER A 365 3.10 -2.32 2.81
C SER A 365 3.16 -1.46 1.55
N TYR A 366 4.08 -0.49 1.51
CA TYR A 366 4.28 0.41 0.37
C TYR A 366 5.78 0.62 0.16
N ILE A 367 6.33 0.00 -0.87
CA ILE A 367 7.78 -0.06 -1.11
C ILE A 367 8.11 0.38 -2.54
N SER A 368 9.35 0.77 -2.78
CA SER A 368 9.86 1.02 -4.14
C SER A 368 10.84 -0.08 -4.55
N ILE A 369 11.00 -0.29 -5.85
CA ILE A 369 11.90 -1.30 -6.39
C ILE A 369 12.81 -0.67 -7.43
N ILE A 370 14.10 -0.94 -7.30
CA ILE A 370 15.10 -0.73 -8.33
C ILE A 370 15.61 -2.11 -8.75
N TYR A 371 15.62 -2.38 -10.05
CA TYR A 371 16.18 -3.62 -10.57
C TYR A 371 17.01 -3.37 -11.83
N GLU A 372 18.06 -4.17 -12.00
CA GLU A 372 18.88 -4.19 -13.20
C GLU A 372 18.14 -4.92 -14.33
N GLU A 373 17.89 -4.21 -15.44
CA GLU A 373 17.25 -4.80 -16.61
C GLU A 373 18.32 -5.43 -17.49
N SER A 374 18.29 -6.76 -17.59
CA SER A 374 18.99 -7.51 -18.63
C SER A 374 17.99 -8.32 -19.44
N ASN A 375 18.24 -8.46 -20.74
CA ASN A 375 17.38 -9.22 -21.65
C ASN A 375 17.33 -10.73 -21.33
N TYR A 376 18.18 -11.23 -20.41
CA TYR A 376 18.36 -12.64 -20.12
C TYR A 376 18.36 -13.02 -18.62
N GLY A 377 18.79 -12.15 -17.68
CA GLY A 377 19.16 -12.61 -16.33
C GLY A 377 18.19 -12.27 -15.20
N ILE A 378 17.63 -11.06 -15.18
CA ILE A 378 17.03 -10.48 -13.94
C ILE A 378 15.52 -10.28 -14.05
N LYS A 379 14.96 -10.26 -15.26
CA LYS A 379 13.53 -10.02 -15.50
C LYS A 379 12.64 -11.02 -14.76
N GLN A 380 13.01 -12.31 -14.76
CA GLN A 380 12.19 -13.35 -14.15
C GLN A 380 12.17 -13.28 -12.61
N ALA A 381 13.29 -12.93 -11.97
CA ALA A 381 13.32 -12.73 -10.52
C ALA A 381 12.43 -11.55 -10.10
N PHE A 382 12.42 -10.47 -10.90
CA PHE A 382 11.52 -9.35 -10.69
C PHE A 382 10.03 -9.74 -10.87
N GLU A 383 9.68 -10.45 -11.95
CA GLU A 383 8.30 -10.87 -12.21
C GLU A 383 7.75 -11.72 -11.05
N GLU A 384 8.59 -12.60 -10.50
CA GLU A 384 8.22 -13.36 -9.31
C GLU A 384 8.06 -12.49 -8.06
N LEU A 385 8.95 -11.52 -7.85
CA LEU A 385 8.84 -10.59 -6.73
C LEU A 385 7.52 -9.80 -6.79
N ASP A 386 7.15 -9.29 -7.97
CA ASP A 386 5.90 -8.57 -8.21
C ASP A 386 4.68 -9.44 -7.83
N ASP A 387 4.66 -10.70 -8.29
CA ASP A 387 3.62 -11.67 -7.97
C ASP A 387 3.52 -12.00 -6.47
N LEU A 388 4.66 -12.15 -5.78
CA LEU A 388 4.67 -12.45 -4.35
C LEU A 388 4.26 -11.24 -3.50
N LEU A 389 4.70 -10.04 -3.85
CA LEU A 389 4.30 -8.81 -3.16
C LEU A 389 2.78 -8.59 -3.28
N ALA A 390 2.21 -8.81 -4.48
CA ALA A 390 0.77 -8.72 -4.71
C ALA A 390 -0.03 -9.72 -3.86
N LYS A 391 0.45 -10.98 -3.73
CA LYS A 391 -0.19 -12.00 -2.87
C LYS A 391 -0.22 -11.61 -1.40
N HIS A 392 0.75 -10.82 -0.95
CA HIS A 392 0.87 -10.36 0.42
C HIS A 392 0.33 -8.93 0.65
N SER A 393 -0.42 -8.38 -0.31
CA SER A 393 -1.02 -7.04 -0.22
C SER A 393 0.01 -5.92 0.00
N ILE A 394 1.22 -6.08 -0.57
CA ILE A 394 2.27 -5.07 -0.56
C ILE A 394 2.28 -4.38 -1.92
N CYS A 395 2.15 -3.06 -1.95
CA CYS A 395 2.15 -2.30 -3.20
C CYS A 395 3.52 -1.71 -3.53
N ILE A 396 3.79 -1.63 -4.83
CA ILE A 396 4.96 -0.98 -5.40
C ILE A 396 4.61 0.49 -5.71
N ALA A 397 5.33 1.42 -5.09
CA ALA A 397 5.15 2.86 -5.24
C ALA A 397 5.83 3.40 -6.50
N VAL A 398 7.10 3.06 -6.65
CA VAL A 398 7.96 3.43 -7.78
C VAL A 398 8.71 2.18 -8.19
N LYS A 399 8.70 1.91 -9.50
CA LYS A 399 9.43 0.82 -10.12
C LYS A 399 10.38 1.44 -11.14
N GLU A 400 11.66 1.42 -10.85
CA GLU A 400 12.68 1.92 -11.75
C GLU A 400 13.60 0.79 -12.20
N LYS A 401 14.02 0.91 -13.46
CA LYS A 401 14.91 -0.04 -14.11
C LYS A 401 16.27 0.61 -14.33
N LEU A 402 17.32 -0.10 -13.98
CA LEU A 402 18.69 0.23 -14.32
C LEU A 402 18.95 -0.43 -15.68
N VAL A 403 18.92 0.36 -16.75
CA VAL A 403 19.13 -0.15 -18.10
C VAL A 403 20.62 -0.30 -18.34
N LYS A 404 21.04 -1.53 -18.64
CA LYS A 404 22.42 -1.85 -19.02
C LYS A 404 22.63 -1.61 -20.52
N ASP A 405 22.42 -0.39 -20.98
CA ASP A 405 22.72 -0.02 -22.37
C ASP A 405 24.21 0.25 -22.47
N SER A 406 24.99 -0.82 -22.67
CA SER A 406 26.43 -0.78 -22.98
C SER A 406 27.32 -0.07 -21.95
N GLY A 407 27.02 -0.20 -20.64
CA GLY A 407 27.87 0.29 -19.56
C GLY A 407 27.14 0.73 -18.29
N VAL A 408 27.89 1.39 -17.40
CA VAL A 408 27.36 2.22 -16.30
C VAL A 408 26.53 3.33 -16.94
N ALA A 409 25.29 3.50 -16.51
CA ALA A 409 24.44 4.54 -17.05
C ALA A 409 25.07 5.93 -16.81
N ASP A 410 24.72 6.93 -17.63
CA ASP A 410 25.19 8.30 -17.33
C ASP A 410 24.76 8.70 -15.91
N THR A 411 25.60 9.44 -15.20
CA THR A 411 25.36 9.90 -13.82
C THR A 411 23.97 10.52 -13.62
N ILE A 412 23.46 11.19 -14.66
CA ILE A 412 22.12 11.79 -14.74
C ILE A 412 21.00 10.74 -14.63
N ALA A 413 21.20 9.52 -15.13
CA ALA A 413 20.22 8.44 -15.04
C ALA A 413 19.99 8.01 -13.58
N TYR A 414 21.05 7.83 -12.80
CA TYR A 414 20.93 7.51 -11.37
C TYR A 414 20.29 8.65 -10.58
N ASP A 415 20.67 9.89 -10.89
CA ASP A 415 20.05 11.08 -10.28
C ASP A 415 18.55 11.12 -10.55
N ASN A 416 18.13 10.83 -11.79
CA ASN A 416 16.71 10.75 -12.15
C ASN A 416 15.97 9.63 -11.40
N ILE A 417 16.60 8.47 -11.16
CA ILE A 417 16.00 7.40 -10.37
C ILE A 417 15.75 7.88 -8.94
N VAL A 418 16.74 8.52 -8.30
CA VAL A 418 16.58 9.08 -6.95
C VAL A 418 15.48 10.15 -6.92
N LEU A 419 15.44 11.05 -7.89
CA LEU A 419 14.39 12.07 -8.01
C LEU A 419 12.99 11.44 -8.17
N LYS A 420 12.87 10.35 -8.92
CA LYS A 420 11.61 9.61 -9.03
C LYS A 420 11.20 8.93 -7.73
N LEU A 421 12.12 8.34 -6.98
CA LEU A 421 11.83 7.80 -5.65
C LEU A 421 11.26 8.89 -4.72
N LEU A 422 11.81 10.11 -4.80
CA LEU A 422 11.35 11.25 -4.00
C LEU A 422 9.93 11.71 -4.34
N THR A 423 9.37 11.34 -5.51
CA THR A 423 7.97 11.63 -5.84
C THR A 423 6.98 10.91 -4.93
N LYS A 424 7.38 9.80 -4.29
CA LYS A 424 6.58 9.00 -3.37
C LYS A 424 7.24 8.94 -1.98
N PRO A 425 7.22 10.04 -1.19
CA PRO A 425 7.98 10.16 0.05
C PRO A 425 7.55 9.19 1.16
N ARG A 426 6.35 8.59 1.06
CA ARG A 426 5.85 7.57 2.00
C ARG A 426 6.40 6.16 1.72
N ALA A 427 6.99 5.92 0.55
CA ALA A 427 7.70 4.68 0.24
C ALA A 427 9.16 4.81 0.67
N LYS A 428 9.42 4.50 1.94
CA LYS A 428 10.74 4.60 2.58
C LYS A 428 11.59 3.35 2.32
N GLY A 429 10.96 2.18 2.29
CA GLY A 429 11.59 0.92 1.96
C GLY A 429 11.83 0.80 0.46
N VAL A 430 13.08 0.54 0.07
CA VAL A 430 13.49 0.35 -1.33
C VAL A 430 14.22 -0.97 -1.47
N ILE A 431 13.73 -1.83 -2.36
CA ILE A 431 14.36 -3.11 -2.69
C ILE A 431 15.26 -2.91 -3.92
N ILE A 432 16.52 -3.35 -3.84
CA ILE A 432 17.49 -3.22 -4.93
C ILE A 432 18.00 -4.59 -5.38
N PHE A 433 17.63 -4.96 -6.61
CA PHE A 433 18.13 -6.11 -7.34
C PHE A 433 19.13 -5.68 -8.42
N GLY A 434 20.43 -5.72 -8.12
CA GLY A 434 21.45 -5.27 -9.07
C GLY A 434 22.86 -5.63 -8.62
N SER A 435 23.80 -5.46 -9.54
CA SER A 435 25.23 -5.60 -9.28
C SER A 435 25.79 -4.47 -8.41
N ASP A 436 26.86 -4.77 -7.67
CA ASP A 436 27.57 -3.83 -6.81
C ASP A 436 27.97 -2.51 -7.51
N GLN A 437 28.45 -2.55 -8.74
CA GLN A 437 28.82 -1.37 -9.53
C GLN A 437 27.65 -0.36 -9.66
N GLU A 438 26.48 -0.87 -10.05
CA GLU A 438 25.28 -0.05 -10.26
C GLU A 438 24.75 0.52 -8.95
N VAL A 439 24.74 -0.30 -7.89
CA VAL A 439 24.27 0.14 -6.58
C VAL A 439 25.22 1.20 -6.01
N ALA A 440 26.53 1.08 -6.21
CA ALA A 440 27.49 2.10 -5.79
C ALA A 440 27.19 3.47 -6.44
N GLU A 441 26.81 3.52 -7.72
CA GLU A 441 26.41 4.76 -8.39
C GLU A 441 25.05 5.29 -7.91
N VAL A 442 24.10 4.42 -7.58
CA VAL A 442 22.84 4.82 -6.91
C VAL A 442 23.13 5.47 -5.56
N MET A 443 24.03 4.89 -4.75
CA MET A 443 24.41 5.48 -3.45
C MET A 443 25.12 6.82 -3.62
N LYS A 444 26.00 6.97 -4.62
CA LYS A 444 26.58 8.28 -4.97
C LYS A 444 25.51 9.28 -5.41
N ALA A 445 24.48 8.86 -6.15
CA ALA A 445 23.36 9.72 -6.54
C ALA A 445 22.54 10.18 -5.34
N VAL A 446 22.29 9.30 -4.36
CA VAL A 446 21.63 9.64 -3.09
C VAL A 446 22.37 10.77 -2.37
N ARG A 447 23.71 10.68 -2.33
CA ARG A 447 24.56 11.75 -1.79
C ARG A 447 24.47 13.04 -2.61
N ARG A 448 24.61 12.98 -3.94
CA ARG A 448 24.54 14.15 -4.82
C ARG A 448 23.21 14.90 -4.69
N GLN A 449 22.12 14.17 -4.48
CA GLN A 449 20.77 14.73 -4.28
C GLN A 449 20.50 15.14 -2.83
N ASN A 450 21.45 15.00 -1.90
CA ASN A 450 21.33 15.34 -0.48
C ASN A 450 20.14 14.65 0.22
N VAL A 451 19.91 13.37 -0.09
CA VAL A 451 18.82 12.57 0.49
C VAL A 451 19.32 11.36 1.27
N THR A 452 20.56 11.46 1.77
CA THR A 452 21.17 10.48 2.68
C THR A 452 20.22 10.20 3.84
N GLY A 453 19.83 8.93 3.96
CA GLY A 453 19.00 8.47 5.06
C GLY A 453 17.50 8.69 4.96
N VAL A 454 17.03 9.16 3.80
CA VAL A 454 15.59 9.26 3.51
C VAL A 454 14.99 7.88 3.23
N PHE A 455 15.79 6.94 2.70
CA PHE A 455 15.38 5.59 2.31
C PHE A 455 16.06 4.54 3.20
N SER A 456 15.47 3.35 3.24
CA SER A 456 16.09 2.16 3.82
C SER A 456 16.07 1.04 2.80
N TRP A 457 17.21 0.37 2.68
CA TRP A 457 17.49 -0.51 1.56
C TRP A 457 17.32 -1.97 1.95
N ILE A 458 16.72 -2.75 1.06
CA ILE A 458 16.80 -4.21 1.08
C ILE A 458 17.60 -4.65 -0.14
N GLY A 459 18.79 -5.20 0.09
CA GLY A 459 19.71 -5.63 -0.95
C GLY A 459 19.58 -7.11 -1.31
N SER A 460 19.67 -7.38 -2.61
CA SER A 460 20.02 -8.70 -3.14
C SER A 460 21.49 -9.05 -2.84
N ASP A 461 21.86 -10.26 -3.20
CA ASP A 461 23.20 -10.85 -3.06
C ASP A 461 24.24 -10.19 -3.96
N GLY A 462 23.83 -9.65 -5.11
CA GLY A 462 24.71 -9.00 -6.08
C GLY A 462 25.55 -7.83 -5.54
N TRP A 463 25.16 -7.24 -4.41
CA TRP A 463 25.92 -6.17 -3.75
C TRP A 463 26.05 -6.36 -2.23
N SER A 464 25.67 -7.54 -1.74
CA SER A 464 25.70 -7.88 -0.32
C SER A 464 27.14 -7.99 0.20
N ALA A 465 27.47 -7.28 1.27
CA ALA A 465 28.80 -7.25 1.88
C ALA A 465 29.95 -6.90 0.92
N ARG A 466 29.66 -6.20 -0.20
CA ARG A 466 30.68 -5.76 -1.16
C ARG A 466 31.26 -4.41 -0.75
N ASN A 467 32.58 -4.36 -0.57
CA ASN A 467 33.31 -3.13 -0.22
C ASN A 467 33.09 -2.03 -1.26
N LEU A 468 32.97 -2.36 -2.55
CA LEU A 468 32.73 -1.40 -3.64
C LEU A 468 31.49 -0.53 -3.40
N VAL A 469 30.45 -1.04 -2.73
CA VAL A 469 29.22 -0.29 -2.47
C VAL A 469 29.30 0.52 -1.20
N SER A 470 29.92 -0.02 -0.15
CA SER A 470 30.01 0.63 1.16
C SER A 470 31.11 1.68 1.24
N ASP A 471 32.25 1.44 0.62
CA ASP A 471 33.46 2.25 0.81
C ASP A 471 33.29 3.65 0.23
N GLY A 472 33.39 4.63 1.11
CA GLY A 472 33.13 6.02 0.77
C GLY A 472 31.65 6.33 0.51
N ASN A 473 30.70 5.45 0.85
CA ASN A 473 29.23 5.60 0.77
C ASN A 473 28.52 5.13 2.06
N GLU A 474 29.25 5.10 3.18
CA GLU A 474 28.81 4.42 4.41
C GLU A 474 27.55 5.04 5.01
N ALA A 475 27.44 6.36 4.97
CA ALA A 475 26.27 7.08 5.47
C ALA A 475 25.01 6.83 4.63
N GLU A 476 25.17 6.60 3.33
CA GLU A 476 24.07 6.32 2.39
C GLU A 476 23.59 4.87 2.50
N VAL A 477 24.49 3.94 2.79
CA VAL A 477 24.21 2.49 2.93
C VAL A 477 23.75 2.13 4.35
N GLU A 478 23.91 3.01 5.35
CA GLU A 478 23.50 2.78 6.73
C GLU A 478 22.04 2.29 6.85
N GLY A 479 21.85 1.20 7.62
CA GLY A 479 20.53 0.63 7.87
C GLY A 479 20.06 -0.35 6.81
N THR A 480 20.92 -0.73 5.87
CA THR A 480 20.61 -1.73 4.83
C THR A 480 20.51 -3.13 5.43
N LEU A 481 19.44 -3.85 5.09
CA LEU A 481 19.36 -5.30 5.23
C LEU A 481 19.66 -5.95 3.89
N SER A 482 20.44 -7.02 3.87
CA SER A 482 20.75 -7.74 2.62
C SER A 482 20.70 -9.24 2.82
N VAL A 483 20.30 -9.95 1.75
CA VAL A 483 20.22 -11.40 1.71
C VAL A 483 21.48 -11.94 1.02
N GLN A 484 22.34 -12.61 1.79
CA GLN A 484 23.61 -13.16 1.30
C GLN A 484 23.54 -14.69 1.27
N PRO A 485 23.85 -15.36 0.14
CA PRO A 485 24.00 -16.81 0.10
C PRO A 485 24.99 -17.26 1.16
N GLN A 486 24.59 -18.25 1.97
CA GLN A 486 25.42 -18.73 3.06
C GLN A 486 26.58 -19.55 2.51
N ALA A 487 27.80 -19.09 2.77
CA ALA A 487 29.05 -19.77 2.47
C ALA A 487 29.96 -19.78 3.71
N ASN A 488 30.80 -20.81 3.79
CA ASN A 488 31.82 -21.02 4.81
C ASN A 488 33.21 -20.93 4.16
N PRO A 489 34.23 -20.42 4.87
CA PRO A 489 35.59 -20.32 4.34
C PRO A 489 36.14 -21.69 3.91
N VAL A 490 36.79 -21.74 2.75
CA VAL A 490 37.48 -22.95 2.26
C VAL A 490 38.73 -23.17 3.12
N ILE A 491 38.81 -24.33 3.78
CA ILE A 491 39.88 -24.63 4.74
C ILE A 491 41.23 -24.66 4.02
N GLY A 492 42.19 -23.86 4.52
CA GLY A 492 43.56 -23.81 3.99
C GLY A 492 43.76 -22.97 2.73
N PHE A 493 42.69 -22.46 2.10
CA PHE A 493 42.81 -21.62 0.89
C PHE A 493 43.51 -20.29 1.17
N GLU A 494 43.17 -19.63 2.29
CA GLU A 494 43.78 -18.34 2.65
C GLU A 494 45.31 -18.46 2.78
N ASP A 495 45.79 -19.48 3.48
CA ASP A 495 47.22 -19.75 3.64
C ASP A 495 47.89 -20.13 2.31
N TYR A 496 47.20 -20.87 1.45
CA TYR A 496 47.67 -21.17 0.10
C TYR A 496 47.85 -19.88 -0.71
N PHE A 497 46.83 -19.02 -0.75
CA PHE A 497 46.83 -17.81 -1.57
C PHE A 497 47.88 -16.81 -1.09
N LEU A 498 48.03 -16.60 0.22
CA LEU A 498 49.03 -15.69 0.79
C LEU A 498 50.48 -16.13 0.53
N ASN A 499 50.71 -17.44 0.33
CA ASN A 499 52.02 -17.99 -0.01
C ASN A 499 52.34 -17.95 -1.51
N LEU A 500 51.40 -17.52 -2.36
CA LEU A 500 51.65 -17.36 -3.79
C LEU A 500 52.56 -16.17 -4.08
N THR A 501 53.43 -16.36 -5.07
CA THR A 501 54.35 -15.36 -5.60
C THR A 501 54.41 -15.50 -7.12
N VAL A 502 54.82 -14.45 -7.82
CA VAL A 502 54.99 -14.49 -9.28
C VAL A 502 56.00 -15.57 -9.72
N ILE A 503 56.90 -15.98 -8.84
CA ILE A 503 57.93 -17.00 -9.12
C ILE A 503 57.36 -18.43 -9.00
N ASN A 504 56.53 -18.68 -8.00
CA ASN A 504 55.97 -20.02 -7.77
C ASN A 504 54.73 -20.29 -8.63
N ASN A 505 53.94 -19.26 -8.96
CA ASN A 505 52.69 -19.41 -9.69
C ASN A 505 52.86 -19.10 -11.17
N LYS A 506 53.47 -20.03 -11.90
CA LYS A 506 53.61 -19.92 -13.37
C LYS A 506 52.42 -20.46 -14.15
N ARG A 507 51.51 -21.20 -13.48
CA ARG A 507 50.34 -21.82 -14.11
C ARG A 507 49.22 -20.82 -14.40
N ASN A 508 49.14 -19.74 -13.64
CA ASN A 508 48.17 -18.67 -13.83
C ASN A 508 48.82 -17.50 -14.60
N PRO A 509 48.47 -17.28 -15.88
CA PRO A 509 49.09 -16.25 -16.71
C PRO A 509 48.63 -14.83 -16.37
N TRP A 510 47.60 -14.67 -15.53
CA TRP A 510 47.10 -13.38 -15.07
C TRP A 510 47.65 -12.99 -13.68
N PHE A 511 48.38 -13.89 -13.01
CA PHE A 511 48.90 -13.62 -11.67
C PHE A 511 49.94 -12.49 -11.64
N VAL A 512 50.72 -12.33 -12.73
CA VAL A 512 51.65 -11.19 -12.88
C VAL A 512 50.87 -9.88 -12.89
N GLU A 513 49.80 -9.80 -13.65
CA GLU A 513 48.96 -8.61 -13.77
C GLU A 513 48.26 -8.29 -12.45
N PHE A 514 47.80 -9.32 -11.74
CA PHE A 514 47.25 -9.18 -10.39
C PHE A 514 48.28 -8.60 -9.42
N TRP A 515 49.53 -9.09 -9.48
CA TRP A 515 50.63 -8.61 -8.65
C TRP A 515 50.94 -7.13 -8.93
N GLU A 516 51.01 -6.74 -10.20
CA GLU A 516 51.22 -5.35 -10.61
C GLU A 516 50.10 -4.44 -10.09
N ASN A 517 48.85 -4.86 -10.23
CA ASN A 517 47.69 -4.12 -9.76
C ASN A 517 47.67 -3.98 -8.23
N ASN A 518 47.98 -5.06 -7.50
CA ASN A 518 47.94 -5.08 -6.03
C ASN A 518 49.03 -4.21 -5.39
N PHE A 519 50.25 -4.24 -5.93
CA PHE A 519 51.39 -3.50 -5.38
C PHE A 519 51.66 -2.16 -6.09
N HIS A 520 50.84 -1.81 -7.10
CA HIS A 520 50.98 -0.62 -7.94
C HIS A 520 52.41 -0.46 -8.49
N CYS A 521 52.98 -1.55 -8.98
CA CYS A 521 54.33 -1.62 -9.51
C CYS A 521 54.34 -2.38 -10.84
N LYS A 522 55.41 -2.21 -11.62
CA LYS A 522 55.60 -2.91 -12.89
C LYS A 522 56.59 -4.07 -12.74
N TYR A 523 56.19 -5.25 -13.18
CA TYR A 523 57.05 -6.42 -13.17
C TYR A 523 58.06 -6.39 -14.33
N PRO A 524 59.32 -6.83 -14.15
CA PRO A 524 60.30 -6.85 -15.23
C PRO A 524 59.83 -7.68 -16.44
N ASN A 525 59.92 -7.11 -17.65
CA ASN A 525 59.51 -7.73 -18.92
C ASN A 525 58.00 -8.03 -19.06
N SER A 526 57.13 -7.44 -18.24
CA SER A 526 55.68 -7.55 -18.45
C SER A 526 55.21 -6.73 -19.67
N PRO A 527 54.21 -7.21 -20.43
CA PRO A 527 53.61 -6.46 -21.52
C PRO A 527 52.87 -5.21 -21.00
N TYR A 528 52.85 -4.15 -21.81
CA TYR A 528 52.04 -2.97 -21.50
C TYR A 528 50.55 -3.28 -21.69
N THR A 529 49.75 -2.98 -20.67
CA THR A 529 48.29 -3.07 -20.66
C THR A 529 47.70 -1.65 -20.55
N PRO A 530 46.40 -1.44 -20.80
CA PRO A 530 45.76 -0.14 -20.54
C PRO A 530 45.91 0.34 -19.09
N TYR A 531 46.03 -0.58 -18.12
CA TYR A 531 45.99 -0.27 -16.69
C TYR A 531 47.37 -0.20 -16.01
N ASN A 532 48.44 -0.71 -16.63
CA ASN A 532 49.79 -0.69 -16.04
C ASN A 532 50.73 0.40 -16.62
N LYS A 533 50.25 1.24 -17.54
CA LYS A 533 51.05 2.30 -18.19
C LYS A 533 51.60 3.33 -17.21
N ASP A 534 50.86 3.59 -16.14
CA ASP A 534 51.19 4.64 -15.17
C ASP A 534 52.12 4.15 -14.05
N TYR A 535 52.43 2.84 -14.00
CA TYR A 535 53.30 2.26 -12.98
C TYR A 535 54.77 2.59 -13.27
N LYS A 536 55.33 3.50 -12.47
CA LYS A 536 56.72 4.00 -12.61
C LYS A 536 57.75 3.18 -11.84
N THR A 537 57.32 2.50 -10.78
CA THR A 537 58.18 1.70 -9.89
C THR A 537 58.27 0.27 -10.40
N THR A 538 59.45 -0.34 -10.36
CA THR A 538 59.62 -1.76 -10.66
C THR A 538 59.33 -2.59 -9.41
N CYS A 539 58.60 -3.70 -9.54
CA CYS A 539 58.33 -4.62 -8.43
C CYS A 539 59.65 -5.27 -7.95
N SER A 540 59.91 -5.18 -6.65
CA SER A 540 61.00 -5.86 -5.96
C SER A 540 60.51 -7.23 -5.50
N THR A 541 60.90 -8.30 -6.19
CA THR A 541 60.56 -9.74 -5.96
C THR A 541 60.51 -10.27 -4.50
N THR A 542 60.85 -9.43 -3.52
CA THR A 542 60.65 -9.56 -2.08
C THR A 542 59.23 -9.24 -1.57
N GLU A 543 58.32 -8.65 -2.37
CA GLU A 543 56.95 -8.39 -1.90
C GLU A 543 56.23 -9.70 -1.51
N LYS A 544 55.33 -9.60 -0.54
CA LYS A 544 54.50 -10.73 -0.09
C LYS A 544 53.09 -10.24 0.19
N LEU A 545 52.13 -11.07 -0.19
CA LEU A 545 50.73 -10.87 0.17
C LEU A 545 50.58 -11.00 1.69
N LYS A 546 49.88 -10.07 2.33
CA LYS A 546 49.66 -10.08 3.78
C LYS A 546 48.17 -10.09 4.11
N LYS A 547 47.85 -10.79 5.19
CA LYS A 547 46.51 -10.79 5.78
C LYS A 547 46.15 -9.38 6.27
N GLY A 548 45.00 -8.87 5.82
CA GLY A 548 44.49 -7.54 6.15
C GLY A 548 44.85 -6.42 5.17
N GLU A 549 45.77 -6.66 4.22
CA GLU A 549 45.98 -5.76 3.06
C GLU A 549 45.13 -6.22 1.85
N LEU A 550 44.63 -7.46 1.89
CA LEU A 550 43.77 -8.07 0.87
C LEU A 550 42.44 -8.49 1.49
N ASP A 551 41.37 -8.17 0.79
CA ASP A 551 40.03 -8.65 1.13
C ASP A 551 39.75 -9.98 0.42
N PHE A 552 39.44 -11.02 1.20
CA PHE A 552 39.08 -12.32 0.66
C PHE A 552 37.60 -12.39 0.30
N GLU A 553 37.29 -13.12 -0.77
CA GLU A 553 35.93 -13.45 -1.16
C GLU A 553 35.33 -14.48 -0.19
N ASP A 554 34.23 -14.13 0.47
CA ASP A 554 33.55 -14.99 1.44
C ASP A 554 32.81 -16.16 0.77
N GLN A 555 32.53 -16.04 -0.54
CA GLN A 555 31.72 -16.99 -1.30
C GLN A 555 32.52 -18.04 -2.10
N LEU A 556 33.83 -18.17 -1.85
CA LEU A 556 34.71 -19.11 -2.57
C LEU A 556 34.32 -20.59 -2.41
N GLN A 557 33.53 -20.92 -1.38
CA GLN A 557 32.97 -22.27 -1.22
C GLN A 557 32.24 -22.73 -2.49
N PHE A 558 31.42 -21.88 -3.12
CA PHE A 558 30.63 -22.29 -4.28
C PHE A 558 31.52 -22.69 -5.47
N VAL A 559 32.70 -22.06 -5.61
CA VAL A 559 33.70 -22.43 -6.63
C VAL A 559 34.31 -23.78 -6.29
N SER A 560 34.74 -23.98 -5.03
CA SER A 560 35.32 -25.24 -4.58
C SER A 560 34.33 -26.40 -4.72
N ASP A 561 33.09 -26.20 -4.29
CA ASP A 561 32.01 -27.19 -4.38
C ASP A 561 31.68 -27.52 -5.85
N ALA A 562 31.81 -26.57 -6.78
CA ALA A 562 31.57 -26.84 -8.20
C ALA A 562 32.62 -27.80 -8.78
N VAL A 563 33.88 -27.62 -8.40
CA VAL A 563 34.98 -28.52 -8.80
C VAL A 563 34.85 -29.88 -8.09
N MET A 564 34.55 -29.88 -6.79
CA MET A 564 34.29 -31.10 -6.03
C MET A 564 33.12 -31.90 -6.60
N ALA A 565 32.05 -31.24 -7.05
CA ALA A 565 30.92 -31.90 -7.69
C ALA A 565 31.34 -32.67 -8.95
N PHE A 566 32.19 -32.08 -9.81
CA PHE A 566 32.77 -32.81 -10.94
C PHE A 566 33.71 -33.93 -10.49
N GLY A 567 34.58 -33.69 -9.51
CA GLY A 567 35.49 -34.72 -8.97
C GLY A 567 34.74 -35.95 -8.44
N HIS A 568 33.68 -35.74 -7.66
CA HIS A 568 32.83 -36.81 -7.15
C HIS A 568 31.99 -37.46 -8.25
N ALA A 569 31.54 -36.71 -9.25
CA ALA A 569 30.87 -37.28 -10.42
C ALA A 569 31.80 -38.21 -11.21
N PHE A 570 33.04 -37.80 -11.46
CA PHE A 570 34.05 -38.64 -12.12
C PHE A 570 34.39 -39.88 -11.31
N LYS A 571 34.54 -39.74 -9.98
CA LYS A 571 34.75 -40.89 -9.08
C LYS A 571 33.62 -41.91 -9.20
N ASN A 572 32.37 -41.46 -9.07
CA ASN A 572 31.22 -42.37 -9.11
C ASN A 572 31.06 -43.01 -10.50
N MET A 573 31.27 -42.24 -11.57
CA MET A 573 31.28 -42.74 -12.95
C MET A 573 32.39 -43.76 -13.19
N HIS A 574 33.59 -43.53 -12.67
CA HIS A 574 34.74 -44.44 -12.79
C HIS A 574 34.53 -45.73 -12.00
N GLN A 575 33.95 -45.65 -10.81
CA GLN A 575 33.60 -46.82 -10.02
C GLN A 575 32.60 -47.72 -10.76
N GLU A 576 31.58 -47.14 -11.40
CA GLU A 576 30.55 -47.90 -12.11
C GLU A 576 31.03 -48.43 -13.48
N LEU A 577 31.69 -47.59 -14.28
CA LEU A 577 32.07 -47.93 -15.66
C LEU A 577 33.42 -48.65 -15.76
N CYS A 578 34.41 -48.25 -14.95
CA CYS A 578 35.75 -48.83 -14.96
C CYS A 578 35.97 -49.88 -13.86
N GLY A 579 34.96 -50.11 -13.00
CA GLY A 579 35.06 -51.04 -11.86
C GLY A 579 36.09 -50.61 -10.82
N GLY A 580 36.42 -49.31 -10.75
CA GLY A 580 37.41 -48.77 -9.81
C GLY A 580 38.87 -49.17 -10.11
N LYS A 581 39.15 -49.74 -11.28
CA LYS A 581 40.52 -50.10 -11.68
C LYS A 581 41.39 -48.85 -11.87
N PRO A 582 42.69 -48.89 -11.51
CA PRO A 582 43.56 -47.74 -11.67
C PRO A 582 43.68 -47.33 -13.14
N GLY A 583 43.58 -46.03 -13.41
CA GLY A 583 43.64 -45.44 -14.74
C GLY A 583 42.26 -45.25 -15.39
N LEU A 584 42.24 -44.51 -16.50
CA LEU A 584 41.03 -44.20 -17.24
C LEU A 584 40.68 -45.34 -18.22
N CYS A 585 39.45 -45.85 -18.17
CA CYS A 585 38.99 -46.89 -19.10
C CYS A 585 38.38 -46.31 -20.38
N ASP A 586 38.28 -47.13 -21.43
CA ASP A 586 37.73 -46.74 -22.75
C ASP A 586 36.28 -46.21 -22.66
N ALA A 587 35.50 -46.67 -21.68
CA ALA A 587 34.13 -46.19 -21.46
C ALA A 587 34.07 -44.70 -21.02
N MET A 588 35.17 -44.16 -20.50
CA MET A 588 35.32 -42.77 -20.08
C MET A 588 36.25 -41.96 -21.00
N ASN A 589 36.76 -42.54 -22.09
CA ASN A 589 37.69 -41.87 -23.00
C ASN A 589 37.20 -41.94 -24.47
N PRO A 590 36.49 -40.91 -24.98
CA PRO A 590 36.16 -39.63 -24.35
C PRO A 590 34.93 -39.70 -23.42
N THR A 591 34.88 -38.81 -22.44
CA THR A 591 33.77 -38.71 -21.49
C THR A 591 32.46 -38.33 -22.20
N LYS A 592 31.43 -39.18 -22.09
CA LYS A 592 30.09 -38.85 -22.60
C LYS A 592 29.38 -37.90 -21.63
N GLY A 593 29.20 -36.64 -22.00
CA GLY A 593 28.62 -35.64 -21.11
C GLY A 593 27.19 -35.91 -20.64
N SER A 594 26.35 -36.59 -21.45
CA SER A 594 25.02 -37.05 -21.02
C SER A 594 25.07 -38.10 -19.91
N GLU A 595 26.14 -38.91 -19.89
CA GLU A 595 26.36 -39.91 -18.86
C GLU A 595 26.92 -39.24 -17.60
N LEU A 596 27.92 -38.37 -17.75
CA LEU A 596 28.48 -37.55 -16.68
C LEU A 596 27.40 -36.76 -15.93
N LEU A 597 26.43 -36.18 -16.65
CA LEU A 597 25.33 -35.41 -16.04
C LEU A 597 24.53 -36.23 -15.02
N LYS A 598 24.33 -37.54 -15.24
CA LYS A 598 23.59 -38.41 -14.31
C LYS A 598 24.31 -38.57 -12.98
N TYR A 599 25.63 -38.69 -13.00
CA TYR A 599 26.46 -38.77 -11.80
C TYR A 599 26.58 -37.40 -11.13
N LEU A 600 26.71 -36.34 -11.92
CA LEU A 600 26.81 -34.97 -11.43
C LEU A 600 25.57 -34.56 -10.63
N ARG A 601 24.35 -34.83 -11.12
CA ARG A 601 23.10 -34.52 -10.39
C ARG A 601 22.90 -35.33 -9.11
N LYS A 602 23.65 -36.41 -8.93
CA LYS A 602 23.64 -37.26 -7.73
C LYS A 602 24.88 -37.07 -6.86
N ALA A 603 25.69 -36.04 -7.12
CA ALA A 603 26.83 -35.72 -6.30
C ALA A 603 26.38 -35.40 -4.87
N ASP A 604 26.95 -36.13 -3.91
CA ASP A 604 26.77 -35.96 -2.47
C ASP A 604 28.14 -36.13 -1.83
N PHE A 605 28.63 -35.07 -1.19
CA PHE A 605 29.97 -35.02 -0.62
C PHE A 605 30.07 -34.01 0.51
N ASN A 606 31.15 -34.14 1.29
CA ASN A 606 31.58 -33.12 2.22
C ASN A 606 32.59 -32.21 1.51
N GLY A 607 32.28 -30.92 1.38
CA GLY A 607 33.12 -29.93 0.70
C GLY A 607 34.40 -29.64 1.48
N LEU A 608 35.32 -28.89 0.84
CA LEU A 608 36.56 -28.44 1.50
C LEU A 608 36.31 -27.37 2.59
N SER A 609 35.10 -26.81 2.64
CA SER A 609 34.61 -25.96 3.75
C SER A 609 34.18 -26.78 4.97
N GLY A 610 34.01 -28.10 4.84
CA GLY A 610 33.45 -28.98 5.87
C GLY A 610 31.92 -29.09 5.89
N ASP A 611 31.23 -28.43 4.94
CA ASP A 611 29.79 -28.55 4.76
C ASP A 611 29.41 -29.72 3.84
N GLN A 612 28.27 -30.35 4.15
CA GLN A 612 27.65 -31.31 3.24
C GLN A 612 26.94 -30.59 2.08
N PHE A 613 27.28 -30.98 0.86
CA PHE A 613 26.73 -30.44 -0.38
C PHE A 613 25.98 -31.51 -1.18
N ASN A 614 24.79 -31.15 -1.69
CA ASN A 614 24.05 -31.91 -2.67
C ASN A 614 23.21 -30.96 -3.56
N PHE A 615 22.95 -31.42 -4.79
CA PHE A 615 22.06 -30.71 -5.72
C PHE A 615 20.58 -30.97 -5.41
N ASP A 616 19.73 -29.96 -5.63
CA ASP A 616 18.28 -30.12 -5.57
C ASP A 616 17.71 -30.83 -6.82
N ALA A 617 16.38 -30.95 -6.92
CA ALA A 617 15.72 -31.58 -8.08
C ALA A 617 15.95 -30.84 -9.41
N ASN A 618 16.22 -29.54 -9.36
CA ASN A 618 16.62 -28.71 -10.51
C ASN A 618 18.16 -28.62 -10.60
N GLY A 619 18.89 -29.45 -9.86
CA GLY A 619 20.28 -29.27 -9.47
C GLY A 619 20.81 -27.84 -9.45
N ASP A 620 20.11 -27.05 -8.67
CA ASP A 620 20.60 -25.87 -8.00
C ASP A 620 21.19 -26.26 -6.64
N GLY A 621 21.99 -25.37 -6.06
CA GLY A 621 22.54 -25.55 -4.71
C GLY A 621 21.48 -25.39 -3.62
N PRO A 622 21.77 -25.83 -2.38
CA PRO A 622 20.84 -25.73 -1.27
C PRO A 622 20.50 -24.27 -0.94
N ALA A 623 19.20 -23.96 -0.78
CA ALA A 623 18.70 -22.63 -0.45
C ALA A 623 18.95 -22.26 1.03
N ARG A 624 20.11 -21.67 1.31
CA ARG A 624 20.53 -21.18 2.63
C ARG A 624 21.07 -19.77 2.49
N TYR A 625 20.55 -18.82 3.28
CA TYR A 625 20.99 -17.43 3.24
C TYR A 625 21.25 -16.88 4.65
N ASN A 626 22.30 -16.08 4.78
CA ASN A 626 22.50 -15.19 5.91
C ASN A 626 21.75 -13.88 5.66
N ILE A 627 21.08 -13.36 6.67
CA ILE A 627 20.54 -12.00 6.65
C ILE A 627 21.54 -11.10 7.35
N ILE A 628 22.13 -10.19 6.59
CA ILE A 628 23.15 -9.27 7.08
C ILE A 628 22.61 -7.84 7.14
N HIS A 629 23.13 -7.05 8.06
CA HIS A 629 22.73 -5.68 8.31
C HIS A 629 23.95 -4.75 8.34
N PHE A 630 23.90 -3.66 7.59
CA PHE A 630 24.96 -2.64 7.59
C PHE A 630 24.64 -1.57 8.63
N LYS A 631 25.41 -1.52 9.72
CA LYS A 631 25.20 -0.53 10.79
C LYS A 631 26.49 0.10 11.30
N GLN A 632 26.31 1.27 11.90
CA GLN A 632 27.35 1.94 12.66
C GLN A 632 27.55 1.25 14.01
N VAL A 633 28.72 0.63 14.22
CA VAL A 633 29.06 -0.08 15.47
C VAL A 633 29.76 0.85 16.46
N ALA A 634 30.43 1.90 15.97
CA ALA A 634 30.96 3.01 16.74
C ALA A 634 30.88 4.29 15.88
N PRO A 635 31.00 5.51 16.44
CA PRO A 635 30.98 6.73 15.65
C PRO A 635 31.94 6.63 14.45
N GLU A 636 31.41 6.88 13.25
CA GLU A 636 32.09 6.78 11.94
C GLU A 636 32.66 5.39 11.58
N ARG A 637 32.31 4.33 12.34
CA ARG A 637 32.77 2.97 12.08
C ARG A 637 31.60 2.06 11.75
N TYR A 638 31.49 1.70 10.46
CA TYR A 638 30.42 0.88 9.92
C TYR A 638 30.90 -0.54 9.65
N LYS A 639 30.01 -1.51 9.84
CA LYS A 639 30.27 -2.92 9.52
C LYS A 639 29.00 -3.64 9.09
N TRP A 640 29.17 -4.61 8.21
CA TRP A 640 28.19 -5.67 7.98
C TRP A 640 28.19 -6.64 9.16
N ILE A 641 27.02 -6.96 9.68
CA ILE A 641 26.83 -7.94 10.75
C ILE A 641 25.72 -8.92 10.40
N LYS A 642 25.86 -10.20 10.76
CA LYS A 642 24.77 -11.17 10.64
C LYS A 642 23.70 -10.88 11.71
N VAL A 643 22.44 -10.74 11.30
CA VAL A 643 21.28 -10.47 12.17
C VAL A 643 20.19 -11.55 12.08
N GLY A 644 20.34 -12.47 11.13
CA GLY A 644 19.39 -13.54 10.92
C GLY A 644 19.85 -14.54 9.88
N GLU A 645 18.97 -15.48 9.56
CA GLU A 645 19.16 -16.50 8.53
C GLU A 645 17.84 -16.90 7.91
N TYR A 646 17.90 -17.38 6.68
CA TYR A 646 16.78 -17.97 5.96
C TYR A 646 17.15 -19.39 5.55
N TYR A 647 16.42 -20.36 6.11
CA TYR A 647 16.71 -21.78 5.94
C TYR A 647 15.41 -22.58 5.83
N GLN A 648 15.34 -23.50 4.87
CA GLN A 648 14.16 -24.36 4.64
C GLN A 648 12.82 -23.59 4.49
N GLY A 649 12.86 -22.37 3.95
CA GLY A 649 11.67 -21.55 3.75
C GLY A 649 11.20 -20.79 5.00
N GLU A 650 12.00 -20.75 6.07
CA GLU A 650 11.70 -20.01 7.30
C GLU A 650 12.70 -18.86 7.49
N LEU A 651 12.20 -17.64 7.66
CA LEU A 651 12.99 -16.46 8.05
C LEU A 651 13.14 -16.39 9.57
N ARG A 652 14.38 -16.45 10.06
CA ARG A 652 14.73 -16.22 11.47
C ARG A 652 15.52 -14.93 11.59
N LEU A 653 14.84 -13.88 12.01
CA LEU A 653 15.40 -12.52 12.11
C LEU A 653 15.34 -12.02 13.55
N ASN A 654 16.49 -11.60 14.11
CA ASN A 654 16.53 -10.98 15.42
C ASN A 654 16.35 -9.45 15.29
N MET A 655 15.14 -8.98 15.57
CA MET A 655 14.82 -7.55 15.50
C MET A 655 15.59 -6.69 16.51
N GLN A 656 16.18 -7.28 17.57
CA GLN A 656 16.96 -6.53 18.56
C GLN A 656 18.36 -6.15 18.06
N ASP A 657 18.91 -6.93 17.12
CA ASP A 657 20.24 -6.69 16.56
C ASP A 657 20.22 -5.68 15.40
N ILE A 658 19.02 -5.39 14.88
CA ILE A 658 18.76 -4.46 13.78
C ILE A 658 18.59 -3.06 14.34
N GLN A 659 19.49 -2.17 13.91
CA GLN A 659 19.44 -0.76 14.22
C GLN A 659 19.59 0.00 12.91
N PHE A 660 18.50 0.61 12.44
CA PHE A 660 18.51 1.34 11.17
C PHE A 660 19.35 2.61 11.25
N ARG A 661 19.28 3.32 12.39
CA ARG A 661 20.07 4.53 12.64
C ARG A 661 20.52 4.60 14.10
N THR A 662 21.62 5.30 14.35
CA THR A 662 22.12 5.56 15.72
C THR A 662 21.08 6.26 16.61
N LYS A 663 20.25 7.16 16.04
CA LYS A 663 19.19 7.87 16.77
C LYS A 663 17.82 7.17 16.74
N ASP A 664 17.55 6.39 15.69
CA ASP A 664 16.26 5.71 15.46
C ASP A 664 16.51 4.20 15.32
N SER A 665 16.27 3.47 16.40
CA SER A 665 16.47 2.01 16.41
C SER A 665 15.35 1.24 15.69
N MET A 666 14.16 1.83 15.56
CA MET A 666 13.03 1.16 14.91
C MET A 666 13.11 1.26 13.38
N PRO A 667 12.58 0.27 12.64
CA PRO A 667 12.44 0.36 11.19
C PRO A 667 11.59 1.58 10.80
N PRO A 668 11.92 2.27 9.70
CA PRO A 668 11.09 3.36 9.22
C PRO A 668 9.70 2.84 8.81
N GLU A 669 8.68 3.64 9.02
CA GLU A 669 7.33 3.35 8.55
C GLU A 669 7.28 3.50 7.01
N SER A 670 6.96 2.42 6.29
CA SER A 670 6.81 2.41 4.83
C SER A 670 5.41 1.94 4.43
N VAL A 671 4.42 2.82 4.64
CA VAL A 671 3.01 2.58 4.34
C VAL A 671 2.44 3.74 3.53
N CYS A 672 1.60 3.44 2.54
CA CYS A 672 1.05 4.52 1.70
C CYS A 672 0.06 5.37 2.48
N SER A 673 -0.84 4.77 3.24
CA SER A 673 -1.86 5.47 4.01
C SER A 673 -1.99 4.81 5.37
N ARG A 674 -2.04 5.63 6.43
CA ARG A 674 -2.26 5.10 7.77
C ARG A 674 -3.68 4.54 7.89
N PRO A 675 -3.91 3.58 8.80
CA PRO A 675 -5.27 3.16 9.15
C PRO A 675 -6.11 4.38 9.53
N CYS A 676 -7.36 4.43 9.05
CA CYS A 676 -8.26 5.53 9.38
C CYS A 676 -8.66 5.50 10.86
N GLU A 677 -8.93 6.67 11.42
CA GLU A 677 -9.38 6.79 12.81
C GLU A 677 -10.82 6.25 12.98
N ARG A 678 -11.25 6.07 14.22
CA ARG A 678 -12.61 5.60 14.52
C ARG A 678 -13.64 6.59 13.97
N GLY A 679 -14.71 6.06 13.36
CA GLY A 679 -15.75 6.86 12.69
C GLY A 679 -15.39 7.40 11.29
N GLN A 680 -14.19 7.11 10.78
CA GLN A 680 -13.79 7.45 9.42
C GLN A 680 -13.91 6.26 8.47
N ALA A 681 -14.36 6.52 7.25
CA ALA A 681 -14.38 5.56 6.17
C ALA A 681 -13.19 5.76 5.22
N LYS A 682 -12.75 4.67 4.59
CA LYS A 682 -11.66 4.65 3.60
C LYS A 682 -12.18 4.96 2.20
N LYS A 683 -11.47 5.79 1.45
CA LYS A 683 -11.70 5.98 0.02
C LYS A 683 -10.40 5.74 -0.74
N TYR A 684 -10.34 4.67 -1.52
CA TYR A 684 -9.18 4.35 -2.33
C TYR A 684 -8.87 5.43 -3.36
N VAL A 685 -7.58 5.65 -3.60
CA VAL A 685 -7.07 6.56 -4.62
C VAL A 685 -7.17 5.85 -5.98
N GLU A 686 -7.71 6.54 -6.98
CA GLU A 686 -7.82 5.97 -8.33
C GLU A 686 -6.42 5.70 -8.90
N GLY A 687 -6.19 4.45 -9.33
CA GLY A 687 -4.90 3.99 -9.87
C GLY A 687 -3.90 3.48 -8.83
N GLU A 688 -4.16 3.59 -7.52
CA GLU A 688 -3.26 3.11 -6.46
C GLU A 688 -3.99 2.18 -5.47
N GLY A 689 -3.72 0.87 -5.54
CA GLY A 689 -4.45 -0.14 -4.76
C GLY A 689 -4.27 -0.09 -3.23
N CYS A 690 -3.10 0.34 -2.74
CA CYS A 690 -2.80 0.40 -1.30
C CYS A 690 -2.95 1.79 -0.68
N CYS A 691 -3.45 2.76 -1.45
CA CYS A 691 -3.51 4.15 -1.02
C CYS A 691 -4.97 4.57 -0.85
N TRP A 692 -5.28 5.18 0.29
CA TRP A 692 -6.63 5.64 0.60
C TRP A 692 -6.62 6.97 1.35
N HIS A 693 -7.68 7.74 1.16
CA HIS A 693 -8.00 8.90 1.97
C HIS A 693 -9.05 8.52 3.01
N CYS A 694 -8.84 8.98 4.23
CA CYS A 694 -9.83 8.86 5.30
C CYS A 694 -10.78 10.06 5.24
N PHE A 695 -12.07 9.80 5.34
CA PHE A 695 -13.08 10.86 5.42
C PHE A 695 -14.07 10.56 6.54
N ASN A 696 -14.54 11.62 7.20
CA ASN A 696 -15.50 11.52 8.30
C ASN A 696 -16.89 11.18 7.74
N CYS A 697 -17.60 10.27 8.40
CA CYS A 697 -19.02 10.09 8.18
C CYS A 697 -19.80 11.35 8.62
N THR A 698 -20.94 11.61 7.98
CA THR A 698 -21.76 12.80 8.30
C THR A 698 -22.56 12.63 9.58
N GLN A 699 -23.21 13.70 10.07
CA GLN A 699 -23.95 13.76 11.34
C GLN A 699 -25.03 12.66 11.54
N TYR A 700 -25.52 12.04 10.47
CA TYR A 700 -26.56 11.00 10.52
C TYR A 700 -26.04 9.64 10.06
N GLN A 701 -24.73 9.50 9.92
CA GLN A 701 -24.09 8.33 9.37
C GLN A 701 -23.13 7.71 10.38
N ILE A 702 -23.03 6.39 10.33
CA ILE A 702 -21.98 5.63 11.01
C ILE A 702 -21.09 4.97 9.96
N ARG A 703 -19.85 4.64 10.34
CA ARG A 703 -19.01 3.77 9.53
C ARG A 703 -19.69 2.40 9.42
N SER A 704 -19.79 1.85 8.21
CA SER A 704 -20.44 0.55 8.02
C SER A 704 -19.69 -0.54 8.78
N PRO A 705 -20.38 -1.37 9.60
CA PRO A 705 -19.75 -2.47 10.33
C PRO A 705 -19.17 -3.56 9.41
N ASN A 706 -19.71 -3.69 8.19
CA ASN A 706 -19.35 -4.74 7.25
C ASN A 706 -18.37 -4.28 6.17
N ASP A 707 -18.22 -2.96 5.98
CA ASP A 707 -17.41 -2.40 4.91
C ASP A 707 -16.74 -1.10 5.38
N GLU A 708 -15.43 -1.09 5.45
CA GLU A 708 -14.67 0.05 5.93
C GLU A 708 -14.66 1.24 4.96
N THR A 709 -15.12 1.05 3.72
CA THR A 709 -15.12 2.08 2.67
C THR A 709 -16.39 2.92 2.62
N HIS A 710 -17.44 2.50 3.34
CA HIS A 710 -18.76 3.11 3.25
C HIS A 710 -19.26 3.66 4.58
N CYS A 711 -19.89 4.82 4.52
CA CYS A 711 -20.70 5.38 5.59
C CYS A 711 -22.18 5.05 5.33
N VAL A 712 -22.89 4.57 6.34
CA VAL A 712 -24.30 4.18 6.25
C VAL A 712 -25.16 5.07 7.14
N ASN A 713 -26.36 5.41 6.67
CA ASN A 713 -27.28 6.27 7.43
C ASN A 713 -27.92 5.49 8.59
N CYS A 714 -28.05 6.14 9.74
CA CYS A 714 -28.80 5.59 10.86
C CYS A 714 -30.30 5.47 10.56
N PRO A 715 -30.99 4.44 11.09
CA PRO A 715 -32.44 4.32 11.02
C PRO A 715 -33.18 5.54 11.59
N ARG A 716 -34.38 5.82 11.07
CA ARG A 716 -35.21 6.91 11.61
C ARG A 716 -35.52 6.67 13.08
N GLY A 717 -35.37 7.72 13.90
CA GLY A 717 -35.55 7.64 15.36
C GLY A 717 -34.25 7.29 16.10
N THR A 718 -33.12 7.19 15.40
CA THR A 718 -31.78 7.00 15.97
C THR A 718 -30.80 8.05 15.44
N LEU A 719 -29.74 8.33 16.19
CA LEU A 719 -28.62 9.20 15.85
C LEU A 719 -27.30 8.48 16.09
N PRO A 720 -26.24 8.74 15.31
CA PRO A 720 -24.91 8.23 15.57
C PRO A 720 -24.40 8.60 16.97
N ASP A 721 -23.62 7.71 17.56
CA ASP A 721 -22.82 7.99 18.75
C ASP A 721 -21.66 8.96 18.43
N VAL A 722 -20.94 9.40 19.46
CA VAL A 722 -19.82 10.35 19.30
C VAL A 722 -18.75 9.81 18.35
N TYR A 723 -18.51 8.49 18.38
CA TYR A 723 -17.51 7.83 17.54
C TYR A 723 -18.02 7.40 16.17
N HIS A 724 -19.31 7.64 15.87
CA HIS A 724 -19.96 7.27 14.60
C HIS A 724 -19.78 5.78 14.25
N GLU A 725 -19.86 4.92 15.26
CA GLU A 725 -19.80 3.45 15.15
C GLU A 725 -21.17 2.80 15.37
N GLU A 726 -22.05 3.41 16.18
CA GLU A 726 -23.35 2.84 16.53
C GLU A 726 -24.48 3.88 16.50
N CYS A 727 -25.68 3.46 16.12
CA CYS A 727 -26.87 4.31 16.11
C CYS A 727 -27.66 4.17 17.43
N GLN A 728 -27.78 5.26 18.19
CA GLN A 728 -28.49 5.34 19.48
C GLN A 728 -29.89 5.98 19.34
N HIS A 729 -30.85 5.55 20.15
CA HIS A 729 -32.21 6.08 20.11
C HIS A 729 -32.32 7.54 20.60
N ILE A 730 -33.11 8.35 19.89
CA ILE A 730 -33.38 9.74 20.28
C ILE A 730 -34.29 9.73 21.53
N PRO A 731 -33.91 10.39 22.65
CA PRO A 731 -34.73 10.42 23.85
C PRO A 731 -36.02 11.24 23.64
N GLU A 732 -37.12 10.75 24.20
CA GLU A 732 -38.44 11.39 24.13
C GLU A 732 -38.58 12.58 25.11
N LEU A 733 -39.13 13.70 24.63
CA LEU A 733 -39.45 14.87 25.45
C LEU A 733 -40.93 14.84 25.86
N TYR A 734 -41.20 14.90 27.17
CA TYR A 734 -42.53 15.05 27.75
C TYR A 734 -42.48 15.96 28.97
N LEU A 735 -43.63 16.53 29.37
CA LEU A 735 -43.72 17.40 30.54
C LEU A 735 -43.52 16.57 31.82
N ARG A 736 -42.32 16.63 32.41
CA ARG A 736 -42.00 15.89 33.63
C ARG A 736 -42.65 16.55 34.86
N PRO A 737 -43.10 15.76 35.87
CA PRO A 737 -43.64 16.29 37.13
C PRO A 737 -42.67 17.23 37.86
N GLU A 738 -41.37 17.04 37.63
CA GLU A 738 -40.28 17.82 38.21
C GLU A 738 -40.12 19.22 37.57
N SER A 739 -40.77 19.46 36.42
CA SER A 739 -40.65 20.74 35.73
C SER A 739 -41.39 21.85 36.49
N PHE A 740 -40.78 23.03 36.59
CA PHE A 740 -41.35 24.16 37.33
C PHE A 740 -42.78 24.52 36.88
N LEU A 741 -43.04 24.45 35.57
CA LEU A 741 -44.37 24.68 35.00
C LEU A 741 -45.40 23.62 35.43
N ALA A 742 -45.00 22.34 35.47
CA ALA A 742 -45.88 21.27 35.94
C ALA A 742 -46.18 21.41 37.43
N ILE A 743 -45.17 21.73 38.26
CA ILE A 743 -45.34 21.97 39.69
C ILE A 743 -46.30 23.13 39.94
N GLY A 744 -46.14 24.24 39.22
CA GLY A 744 -47.06 25.39 39.31
C GLY A 744 -48.52 25.02 38.97
N ALA A 745 -48.74 24.27 37.90
CA ALA A 745 -50.08 23.82 37.51
C ALA A 745 -50.69 22.83 38.51
N MET A 746 -49.91 21.88 39.02
CA MET A 746 -50.36 20.87 40.00
C MET A 746 -50.68 21.50 41.36
N THR A 747 -49.88 22.46 41.81
CA THR A 747 -50.13 23.19 43.07
C THR A 747 -51.39 24.05 42.99
N PHE A 748 -51.58 24.78 41.89
CA PHE A 748 -52.82 25.54 41.64
C PHE A 748 -54.06 24.62 41.59
N SER A 749 -53.95 23.49 40.90
CA SER A 749 -55.02 22.49 40.84
C SER A 749 -55.33 21.88 42.22
N SER A 750 -54.30 21.54 43.01
CA SER A 750 -54.45 21.06 44.40
C SER A 750 -55.23 22.04 45.26
N PHE A 751 -54.87 23.33 45.17
CA PHE A 751 -55.56 24.38 45.91
C PHE A 751 -57.02 24.52 45.47
N GLY A 752 -57.29 24.44 44.16
CA GLY A 752 -58.63 24.41 43.59
C GLY A 752 -59.48 23.23 44.09
N ILE A 753 -58.89 22.03 44.17
CA ILE A 753 -59.52 20.82 44.72
C ILE A 753 -59.87 21.02 46.20
N LEU A 754 -58.93 21.52 47.02
CA LEU A 754 -59.15 21.77 48.45
C LEU A 754 -60.29 22.76 48.68
N ILE A 755 -60.32 23.88 47.94
CA ILE A 755 -61.41 24.86 48.01
C ILE A 755 -62.74 24.21 47.59
N THR A 756 -62.74 23.41 46.54
CA THR A 756 -63.96 22.77 46.04
C THR A 756 -64.52 21.80 47.09
N PHE A 757 -63.68 20.99 47.75
CA PHE A 757 -64.11 20.13 48.86
C PHE A 757 -64.63 20.92 50.06
N PHE A 758 -63.99 22.03 50.42
CA PHE A 758 -64.48 22.92 51.48
C PHE A 758 -65.88 23.45 51.17
N VAL A 759 -66.11 23.92 49.94
CA VAL A 759 -67.42 24.40 49.48
C VAL A 759 -68.46 23.27 49.51
N ILE A 760 -68.12 22.07 49.02
CA ILE A 760 -69.01 20.89 49.09
C ILE A 760 -69.38 20.59 50.55
N GLY A 761 -68.41 20.59 51.47
CA GLY A 761 -68.64 20.35 52.90
C GLY A 761 -69.57 21.37 53.54
N VAL A 762 -69.42 22.67 53.21
CA VAL A 762 -70.33 23.73 53.68
C VAL A 762 -71.76 23.51 53.13
N PHE A 763 -71.88 23.15 51.86
CA PHE A 763 -73.17 22.86 51.21
C PHE A 763 -73.87 21.63 51.81
N LEU A 764 -73.12 20.58 52.15
CA LEU A 764 -73.64 19.38 52.80
C LEU A 764 -74.11 19.66 54.24
N LYS A 765 -73.34 20.45 55.01
CA LYS A 765 -73.70 20.81 56.39
C LYS A 765 -74.93 21.71 56.46
N HIS A 766 -75.05 22.67 55.54
CA HIS A 766 -76.14 23.65 55.53
C HIS A 766 -77.21 23.34 54.48
N ASN A 767 -77.37 22.05 54.14
CA ASN A 767 -78.17 21.61 53.00
C ASN A 767 -79.64 22.02 53.10
N ASP A 768 -80.19 22.10 54.32
CA ASP A 768 -81.59 22.47 54.57
C ASP A 768 -81.82 23.97 54.76
N THR A 769 -80.77 24.80 54.65
CA THR A 769 -80.97 26.25 54.66
C THR A 769 -81.79 26.70 53.44
N PRO A 770 -82.71 27.68 53.61
CA PRO A 770 -83.60 28.13 52.55
C PRO A 770 -82.85 28.69 51.33
N ILE A 771 -81.62 29.19 51.53
CA ILE A 771 -80.74 29.72 50.48
C ILE A 771 -80.25 28.60 49.55
N VAL A 772 -79.74 27.49 50.09
CA VAL A 772 -79.24 26.35 49.30
C VAL A 772 -80.40 25.64 48.58
N ARG A 773 -81.55 25.48 49.25
CA ARG A 773 -82.78 24.93 48.63
C ARG A 773 -83.29 25.81 47.49
N ALA A 774 -83.29 27.14 47.63
CA ALA A 774 -83.72 28.05 46.57
C ALA A 774 -82.81 27.96 45.33
N SER A 775 -81.50 27.88 45.53
CA SER A 775 -80.50 27.80 44.44
C SER A 775 -80.59 26.51 43.60
N GLY A 776 -81.20 25.45 44.14
CA GLY A 776 -81.24 24.13 43.51
C GLY A 776 -80.07 23.27 43.96
N ARG A 777 -80.31 22.51 45.03
CA ARG A 777 -79.36 21.61 45.69
C ARG A 777 -78.66 20.68 44.70
N GLU A 778 -79.45 19.90 43.96
CA GLU A 778 -78.95 18.85 43.05
C GLU A 778 -78.06 19.40 41.92
N LEU A 779 -78.49 20.45 41.22
CA LEU A 779 -77.69 21.07 40.15
C LEU A 779 -76.40 21.72 40.65
N SER A 780 -76.40 22.19 41.90
CA SER A 780 -75.21 22.79 42.51
C SER A 780 -74.17 21.72 42.86
N TYR A 781 -74.60 20.51 43.26
CA TYR A 781 -73.69 19.37 43.40
C TYR A 781 -73.14 18.87 42.06
N VAL A 782 -73.97 18.82 41.01
CA VAL A 782 -73.50 18.49 39.65
C VAL A 782 -72.45 19.51 39.17
N LEU A 783 -72.69 20.81 39.37
CA LEU A 783 -71.72 21.85 39.04
C LEU A 783 -70.39 21.71 39.80
N LEU A 784 -70.45 21.50 41.12
CA LEU A 784 -69.25 21.33 41.96
C LEU A 784 -68.47 20.05 41.59
N SER A 785 -69.16 18.97 41.23
CA SER A 785 -68.53 17.76 40.71
C SER A 785 -67.82 17.99 39.37
N GLY A 786 -68.41 18.76 38.45
CA GLY A 786 -67.76 19.16 37.20
C GLY A 786 -66.48 19.98 37.42
N ILE A 787 -66.51 20.92 38.36
CA ILE A 787 -65.33 21.74 38.73
C ILE A 787 -64.22 20.88 39.33
N LEU A 788 -64.57 19.91 40.19
CA LEU A 788 -63.61 18.96 40.75
C LEU A 788 -62.95 18.12 39.65
N LEU A 789 -63.74 17.64 38.68
CA LEU A 789 -63.23 16.91 37.51
C LEU A 789 -62.29 17.77 36.66
N CYS A 790 -62.60 19.06 36.46
CA CYS A 790 -61.74 19.99 35.71
C CYS A 790 -60.35 20.14 36.34
N PHE A 791 -60.27 20.29 37.68
CA PHE A 791 -58.97 20.33 38.36
C PHE A 791 -58.21 18.99 38.24
N GLY A 792 -58.94 17.86 38.26
CA GLY A 792 -58.36 16.53 38.02
C GLY A 792 -57.67 16.36 36.66
N VAL A 793 -58.09 17.10 35.62
CA VAL A 793 -57.48 17.05 34.26
C VAL A 793 -55.99 17.40 34.33
N SER A 794 -55.60 18.38 35.15
CA SER A 794 -54.23 18.89 35.23
C SER A 794 -53.21 17.80 35.56
N TYR A 795 -53.57 16.84 36.41
CA TYR A 795 -52.71 15.72 36.77
C TYR A 795 -52.53 14.73 35.62
N THR A 796 -53.61 14.45 34.89
CA THR A 796 -53.54 13.53 33.75
C THR A 796 -52.60 14.04 32.65
N LEU A 797 -52.47 15.36 32.47
CA LEU A 797 -51.60 16.00 31.46
C LEU A 797 -50.10 15.96 31.79
N VAL A 798 -49.72 15.75 33.05
CA VAL A 798 -48.31 15.75 33.51
C VAL A 798 -47.71 14.33 33.54
N ILE A 799 -48.54 13.30 33.46
CA ILE A 799 -48.07 11.90 33.47
C ILE A 799 -47.42 11.57 32.12
N LYS A 800 -46.38 10.71 32.16
CA LYS A 800 -45.70 10.19 30.96
C LYS A 800 -46.74 9.68 29.95
N PRO A 801 -46.72 10.17 28.69
CA PRO A 801 -47.68 9.76 27.70
C PRO A 801 -47.53 8.26 27.43
N ASN A 802 -48.64 7.56 27.54
CA ASN A 802 -48.81 6.17 27.15
C ASN A 802 -50.17 6.07 26.46
N ASP A 803 -50.44 5.01 25.71
CA ASP A 803 -51.66 4.89 24.91
C ASP A 803 -52.93 5.08 25.77
N ILE A 804 -52.92 4.52 26.98
CA ILE A 804 -53.99 4.64 27.98
C ILE A 804 -54.09 6.08 28.50
N VAL A 805 -52.97 6.71 28.85
CA VAL A 805 -52.92 8.07 29.40
C VAL A 805 -53.43 9.07 28.37
N CYS A 806 -53.01 8.95 27.11
CA CYS A 806 -53.49 9.75 25.99
C CYS A 806 -54.99 9.58 25.75
N GLY A 807 -55.52 8.35 25.88
CA GLY A 807 -56.96 8.07 25.82
C GLY A 807 -57.74 8.77 26.93
N VAL A 808 -57.28 8.64 28.17
CA VAL A 808 -57.91 9.27 29.35
C VAL A 808 -57.85 10.80 29.26
N GLN A 809 -56.71 11.39 28.90
CA GLN A 809 -56.55 12.84 28.73
C GLN A 809 -57.57 13.42 27.74
N ARG A 810 -57.80 12.73 26.60
CA ARG A 810 -58.75 13.15 25.56
C ARG A 810 -60.20 13.11 26.03
N PHE A 811 -60.59 12.06 26.75
CA PHE A 811 -61.95 11.90 27.26
C PHE A 811 -62.24 12.84 28.44
N TRP A 812 -61.35 12.86 29.43
CA TRP A 812 -61.55 13.53 30.72
C TRP A 812 -61.62 15.07 30.58
N SER A 813 -60.79 15.64 29.70
CA SER A 813 -60.82 17.08 29.39
C SER A 813 -62.16 17.52 28.79
N GLY A 814 -62.70 16.81 27.80
CA GLY A 814 -63.99 17.13 27.18
C GLY A 814 -65.18 16.91 28.10
N PHE A 815 -65.18 15.81 28.86
CA PHE A 815 -66.28 15.46 29.76
C PHE A 815 -66.42 16.46 30.92
N SER A 816 -65.32 16.88 31.53
CA SER A 816 -65.35 17.79 32.70
C SER A 816 -66.03 19.14 32.40
N PHE A 817 -65.66 19.82 31.31
CA PHE A 817 -66.28 21.09 30.90
C PHE A 817 -67.76 20.93 30.53
N THR A 818 -68.12 19.80 29.92
CA THR A 818 -69.51 19.49 29.54
C THR A 818 -70.42 19.46 30.76
N VAL A 819 -69.99 18.81 31.85
CA VAL A 819 -70.75 18.73 33.10
C VAL A 819 -70.94 20.13 33.72
N VAL A 820 -69.88 20.96 33.73
CA VAL A 820 -69.93 22.34 34.25
C VAL A 820 -70.90 23.20 33.46
N TYR A 821 -70.75 23.27 32.13
CA TYR A 821 -71.60 24.12 31.29
C TYR A 821 -73.05 23.61 31.23
N GLY A 822 -73.27 22.29 31.22
CA GLY A 822 -74.60 21.69 31.27
C GLY A 822 -75.35 22.06 32.56
N ALA A 823 -74.66 22.01 33.71
CA ALA A 823 -75.23 22.40 34.99
C ALA A 823 -75.52 23.92 35.07
N LEU A 824 -74.59 24.76 34.61
CA LEU A 824 -74.77 26.22 34.55
C LEU A 824 -75.94 26.61 33.66
N LEU A 825 -76.02 26.07 32.43
CA LEU A 825 -77.08 26.37 31.48
C LEU A 825 -78.45 25.95 32.03
N THR A 826 -78.54 24.79 32.67
CA THR A 826 -79.80 24.33 33.29
C THR A 826 -80.21 25.26 34.44
N LYS A 827 -79.24 25.72 35.25
CA LYS A 827 -79.47 26.63 36.38
C LYS A 827 -79.88 28.03 35.93
N THR A 828 -79.27 28.58 34.88
CA THR A 828 -79.64 29.89 34.32
C THR A 828 -80.98 29.83 33.59
N ASN A 829 -81.23 28.78 32.80
CA ASN A 829 -82.51 28.58 32.11
C ASN A 829 -83.67 28.40 33.12
N ARG A 830 -83.44 27.70 34.23
CA ARG A 830 -84.42 27.63 35.33
C ARG A 830 -84.80 29.03 35.82
N ILE A 831 -83.81 29.89 36.10
CA ILE A 831 -84.06 31.26 36.58
C ILE A 831 -84.84 32.06 35.54
N ALA A 832 -84.42 32.01 34.27
CA ALA A 832 -85.10 32.69 33.17
C ALA A 832 -86.57 32.26 33.05
N ARG A 833 -86.86 30.96 33.19
CA ARG A 833 -88.23 30.42 33.12
C ARG A 833 -89.09 30.79 34.32
N ILE A 834 -88.52 30.89 35.52
CA ILE A 834 -89.23 31.36 36.71
C ILE A 834 -89.66 32.83 36.52
N PHE A 835 -88.73 33.70 36.09
CA PHE A 835 -89.04 35.12 35.88
C PHE A 835 -90.04 35.34 34.73
N ASN A 836 -89.87 34.67 33.59
CA ASN A 836 -90.79 34.80 32.45
C ASN A 836 -92.21 34.30 32.71
N ALA A 837 -92.37 33.33 33.61
CA ALA A 837 -93.71 32.86 33.96
C ALA A 837 -94.36 33.73 35.04
N SER A 838 -93.57 34.27 35.98
CA SER A 838 -94.07 35.18 37.03
C SER A 838 -94.73 36.45 36.46
N THR A 839 -94.34 36.88 35.26
CA THR A 839 -94.93 38.04 34.57
C THR A 839 -96.20 37.72 33.78
N LYS A 840 -96.52 36.44 33.52
CA LYS A 840 -97.65 36.05 32.65
C LYS A 840 -98.77 35.27 33.37
N SER A 841 -98.48 34.55 34.46
CA SER A 841 -99.49 33.78 35.21
C SER A 841 -98.99 33.34 36.60
N ALA A 842 -99.88 33.23 37.60
CA ALA A 842 -99.56 32.68 38.92
C ALA A 842 -99.45 31.13 38.96
N LYS A 843 -99.67 30.44 37.84
CA LYS A 843 -99.57 28.97 37.75
C LYS A 843 -98.10 28.52 37.71
N ARG A 844 -97.75 27.51 38.52
CA ARG A 844 -96.38 26.96 38.56
C ARG A 844 -95.99 26.43 37.16
N PRO A 845 -94.88 26.89 36.56
CA PRO A 845 -94.47 26.45 35.22
C PRO A 845 -94.06 24.97 35.24
N SER A 846 -94.31 24.25 34.15
CA SER A 846 -93.88 22.86 33.98
C SER A 846 -92.35 22.73 34.07
N PHE A 847 -91.79 21.54 34.34
CA PHE A 847 -90.32 21.30 34.34
C PHE A 847 -89.47 22.18 35.29
N ILE A 848 -90.02 22.58 36.45
CA ILE A 848 -89.27 23.29 37.51
C ILE A 848 -88.94 22.36 38.69
N SER A 849 -89.42 21.11 38.66
CA SER A 849 -89.07 20.11 39.66
C SER A 849 -87.57 19.78 39.61
N PRO A 850 -86.89 19.57 40.76
CA PRO A 850 -85.49 19.13 40.81
C PRO A 850 -85.22 17.91 39.93
N HIS A 851 -86.15 16.95 39.91
CA HIS A 851 -86.05 15.75 39.07
C HIS A 851 -86.05 16.09 37.58
N SER A 852 -86.95 16.96 37.12
CA SER A 852 -86.99 17.39 35.71
C SER A 852 -85.75 18.18 35.28
N GLN A 853 -85.11 18.90 36.21
CA GLN A 853 -83.89 19.66 35.92
C GLN A 853 -82.65 18.77 35.80
N LEU A 854 -82.54 17.75 36.65
CA LEU A 854 -81.50 16.73 36.51
C LEU A 854 -81.62 15.97 35.20
N VAL A 855 -82.85 15.64 34.78
CA VAL A 855 -83.08 15.00 33.46
C VAL A 855 -82.65 15.91 32.31
N ILE A 856 -83.00 17.20 32.32
CA ILE A 856 -82.57 18.15 31.27
C ILE A 856 -81.04 18.27 31.23
N CYS A 857 -80.40 18.40 32.39
CA CYS A 857 -78.95 18.46 32.48
C CYS A 857 -78.30 17.16 31.99
N GLY A 858 -78.85 16.00 32.38
CA GLY A 858 -78.39 14.69 31.93
C GLY A 858 -78.51 14.49 30.42
N ILE A 859 -79.58 14.98 29.79
CA ILE A 859 -79.75 14.93 28.32
C ILE A 859 -78.68 15.78 27.63
N LEU A 860 -78.43 17.00 28.12
CA LEU A 860 -77.40 17.89 27.57
C LEU A 860 -75.99 17.28 27.69
N VAL A 861 -75.67 16.70 28.85
CA VAL A 861 -74.39 16.01 29.06
C VAL A 861 -74.28 14.76 28.19
N SER A 862 -75.33 13.95 28.08
CA SER A 862 -75.33 12.71 27.30
C SER A 862 -75.19 12.97 25.80
N PHE A 863 -75.82 14.02 25.28
CA PHE A 863 -75.67 14.43 23.88
C PHE A 863 -74.22 14.80 23.56
N GLN A 864 -73.57 15.56 24.44
CA GLN A 864 -72.18 15.93 24.26
C GLN A 864 -71.22 14.75 24.51
N LEU A 865 -71.55 13.83 25.42
CA LEU A 865 -70.80 12.59 25.66
C LEU A 865 -70.82 11.68 24.42
N TYR A 866 -71.97 11.56 23.75
CA TYR A 866 -72.10 10.86 22.48
C TYR A 866 -71.19 11.44 21.39
N ILE A 867 -71.09 12.77 21.30
CA ILE A 867 -70.17 13.45 20.39
C ILE A 867 -68.71 13.13 20.73
N ILE A 868 -68.35 13.11 22.02
CA ILE A 868 -66.99 12.81 22.48
C ILE A 868 -66.57 11.37 22.13
N LEU A 869 -67.49 10.40 22.21
CA LEU A 869 -67.20 8.99 21.93
C LEU A 869 -67.12 8.66 20.43
N ILE A 870 -67.95 9.28 19.59
CA ILE A 870 -68.01 8.96 18.15
C ILE A 870 -66.99 9.74 17.34
N ARG A 871 -66.67 10.96 17.77
CA ARG A 871 -65.70 11.84 17.11
C ARG A 871 -64.62 12.29 18.10
N PRO A 872 -63.83 11.37 18.69
CA PRO A 872 -62.78 11.73 19.64
C PRO A 872 -61.76 12.70 19.01
N GLU A 873 -61.55 12.63 17.69
CA GLU A 873 -60.71 13.55 16.94
C GLU A 873 -61.17 15.02 16.97
N ARG A 874 -62.46 15.31 17.23
CA ARG A 874 -62.98 16.68 17.33
C ARG A 874 -62.77 17.34 18.69
N ASN A 875 -62.43 16.58 19.73
CA ASN A 875 -62.07 17.13 21.05
C ASN A 875 -60.61 17.59 21.13
N ILE A 876 -59.80 17.23 20.13
CA ILE A 876 -58.42 17.67 20.04
C ILE A 876 -58.47 19.09 19.46
N ARG A 877 -58.29 20.11 20.31
CA ARG A 877 -57.88 21.43 19.79
C ARG A 877 -56.59 21.20 18.98
N GLN A 878 -56.60 21.55 17.70
CA GLN A 878 -55.42 21.50 16.83
C GLN A 878 -54.19 22.24 17.42
N SER A 879 -54.40 23.10 18.42
CA SER A 879 -53.35 23.81 19.16
C SER A 879 -52.54 22.96 20.17
N MET A 880 -52.85 21.67 20.35
CA MET A 880 -52.09 20.76 21.23
C MET A 880 -51.17 19.80 20.49
N MET A 881 -51.08 19.87 19.16
CA MET A 881 -50.02 19.22 18.40
C MET A 881 -48.89 20.22 18.15
N PRO A 882 -47.60 19.85 18.36
CA PRO A 882 -46.52 20.69 17.86
C PRO A 882 -46.67 20.78 16.34
N ILE A 883 -46.41 21.98 15.81
CA ILE A 883 -46.41 22.22 14.37
C ILE A 883 -45.42 21.24 13.75
N ARG A 884 -45.93 20.25 12.99
CA ARG A 884 -45.10 19.46 12.08
C ARG A 884 -44.48 20.47 11.12
N TYR A 885 -43.16 20.63 11.17
CA TYR A 885 -42.43 21.38 10.14
C TYR A 885 -42.60 20.65 8.80
N SER A 886 -43.66 21.00 8.07
CA SER A 886 -43.75 20.76 6.64
C SER A 886 -43.39 22.07 5.95
N THR A 887 -42.40 21.96 5.07
CA THR A 887 -41.84 22.96 4.18
C THR A 887 -42.83 24.05 3.76
N ILE A 888 -42.46 25.30 4.05
CA ILE A 888 -43.22 26.51 3.75
C ILE A 888 -43.35 26.67 2.22
N ASN A 889 -44.56 26.54 1.69
CA ASN A 889 -45.00 27.31 0.53
C ASN A 889 -46.13 28.24 0.99
N LYS A 890 -45.86 29.55 0.96
CA LYS A 890 -46.80 30.61 1.33
C LYS A 890 -47.88 30.73 0.26
N THR A 891 -49.14 30.59 0.67
CA THR A 891 -50.24 31.33 0.04
C THR A 891 -51.22 31.81 1.12
N THR A 892 -51.41 33.13 1.13
CA THR A 892 -52.33 33.89 1.97
C THR A 892 -53.78 33.61 1.57
N GLY A 893 -54.63 33.29 2.56
CA GLY A 893 -56.08 33.22 2.41
C GLY A 893 -56.75 33.66 3.70
N SER A 894 -57.50 34.76 3.61
CA SER A 894 -58.27 35.38 4.69
C SER A 894 -59.56 34.60 4.98
N ALA A 895 -59.89 34.40 6.26
CA ALA A 895 -61.26 34.13 6.70
C ALA A 895 -61.48 34.49 8.19
N GLN A 896 -62.18 35.62 8.36
CA GLN A 896 -63.14 36.05 9.37
C GLN A 896 -63.28 35.38 10.77
N SER A 897 -63.15 36.26 11.77
CA SER A 897 -64.06 36.56 12.90
C SER A 897 -64.26 35.64 14.11
N SER A 898 -64.16 36.36 15.24
CA SER A 898 -64.88 36.20 16.52
C SER A 898 -64.59 34.98 17.38
N VAL A 899 -63.58 35.08 18.26
CA VAL A 899 -63.70 35.15 19.75
C VAL A 899 -62.29 35.51 20.27
N MET A 900 -61.96 36.80 20.24
CA MET A 900 -60.68 37.35 20.72
C MET A 900 -60.82 37.74 22.20
N ALA A 901 -60.37 36.87 23.10
CA ALA A 901 -60.04 37.25 24.49
C ALA A 901 -59.15 36.23 25.26
N ALA A 902 -58.86 35.03 24.73
CA ALA A 902 -58.11 34.01 25.48
C ALA A 902 -56.86 33.46 24.77
N VAL A 903 -56.31 34.18 23.78
CA VAL A 903 -55.24 33.67 22.89
C VAL A 903 -53.87 34.32 23.13
N ILE A 904 -53.72 35.25 24.07
CA ILE A 904 -52.44 36.01 24.22
C ILE A 904 -51.40 35.33 25.13
N VAL A 905 -51.74 34.29 25.90
CA VAL A 905 -50.80 33.77 26.94
C VAL A 905 -49.98 32.54 26.50
N THR A 906 -50.26 31.90 25.35
CA THR A 906 -49.53 30.67 24.94
C THR A 906 -48.53 30.85 23.79
N ALA A 907 -48.37 32.06 23.26
CA ALA A 907 -47.45 32.34 22.14
C ALA A 907 -46.08 32.89 22.59
N ALA A 908 -45.88 33.19 23.88
CA ALA A 908 -44.64 33.83 24.37
C ALA A 908 -43.59 32.85 24.94
N THR A 909 -43.90 31.56 25.15
CA THR A 909 -42.96 30.60 25.77
C THR A 909 -42.32 29.61 24.79
N CYS A 910 -42.60 29.71 23.49
CA CYS A 910 -41.98 28.83 22.47
C CYS A 910 -40.73 29.40 21.79
N ASN A 911 -40.08 30.42 22.37
CA ASN A 911 -38.83 30.97 21.83
C ASN A 911 -37.62 30.85 22.78
N GLU A 912 -37.73 30.06 23.86
CA GLU A 912 -36.63 29.86 24.84
C GLU A 912 -35.96 28.48 24.79
N ASN A 913 -36.57 27.46 24.16
CA ASN A 913 -35.99 26.11 24.15
C ASN A 913 -34.91 25.85 23.08
N GLU A 914 -34.52 26.86 22.29
CA GLU A 914 -33.43 26.71 21.29
C GLU A 914 -32.03 26.98 21.88
N LYS A 915 -31.92 27.41 23.14
CA LYS A 915 -30.63 27.79 23.75
C LYS A 915 -30.05 26.83 24.79
N VAL A 916 -30.74 25.75 25.16
CA VAL A 916 -30.27 24.82 26.20
C VAL A 916 -29.55 23.58 25.65
N ILE A 917 -29.53 23.34 24.32
CA ILE A 917 -28.78 22.22 23.71
C ILE A 917 -27.39 22.66 23.20
N LYS A 918 -27.05 23.95 23.24
CA LYS A 918 -25.72 24.46 22.81
C LYS A 918 -24.74 24.77 23.94
N SER A 919 -25.10 24.55 25.21
CA SER A 919 -24.21 24.82 26.35
C SER A 919 -23.69 23.57 27.07
N THR A 920 -23.91 22.37 26.53
CA THR A 920 -23.42 21.10 27.12
C THR A 920 -22.42 20.37 26.22
N SER A 921 -21.63 21.12 25.45
CA SER A 921 -20.53 20.57 24.64
C SER A 921 -19.24 21.40 24.68
N ASN A 922 -19.03 22.20 25.73
CA ASN A 922 -17.75 22.88 25.97
C ASN A 922 -17.38 22.75 27.45
N GLU A 923 -16.93 21.55 27.83
CA GLU A 923 -16.03 21.39 28.98
C GLU A 923 -14.60 21.26 28.43
N ASN A 924 -13.84 22.35 28.54
CA ASN A 924 -12.39 22.33 28.41
C ASN A 924 -11.82 21.61 29.64
N ILE A 925 -11.18 20.45 29.43
CA ILE A 925 -10.26 19.84 30.40
C ILE A 925 -8.85 20.32 30.03
N PRO A 926 -8.08 20.92 30.97
CA PRO A 926 -6.75 21.44 30.70
C PRO A 926 -5.72 20.31 30.50
N ALA A 927 -4.85 20.50 29.51
CA ALA A 927 -3.66 19.69 29.31
C ALA A 927 -2.67 19.88 30.48
N ALA A 928 -2.25 18.76 31.06
CA ALA A 928 -1.00 18.62 31.77
C ALA A 928 -0.30 17.36 31.20
N TYR A 929 0.96 17.56 30.80
CA TYR A 929 1.89 16.72 30.02
C TYR A 929 1.77 16.78 28.51
#